data_AF-A0A7V6QNX9-F1
#
_entry.id   AF-A0A7V6QNX9-F1
#
_cell.length_a   1.000
_cell.length_b   1.000
_cell.length_c   1.000
_cell.angle_alpha   90.00
_cell.angle_beta   90.00
_cell.angle_gamma   90.00
#
_symmetry.space_group_name_H-M   'P 1'
#
loop_
_entity.id
_entity.type
_entity.pdbx_description
1 polymer ?
#
loop_
_entity_poly.entity_id
_entity_poly.type
_entity_poly.pdbx_seq_one_letter_code
_entity_poly.pdbx_strand_id
1 'polypeptide(L)'
;MNEKGSSLLVVLLVTLIFSVLGLSVLGAAVNNTKLTAIREQEIETTASGKVLMSEVLAKLQENLNPNVTGNLYAKNLKDILIKNDTPTDIYDIELTSIITETEKYFNDNPDLKDFTVNINELDLASTDANIVTYKTYGITDPNFKEKNYIRIFKITIDSTEAGADNPTIPRTVSQNVILSPTPSFLNYAVGAYGKLHEPVDKRDKDIASPNSALVVNGSPDIIGNIFAPTLELNSRAKYRNIDPDDPTGSTSIELMTGPFHGPSVFGTLYTENINNKRESNPTTARFFEGNYAEIASGITGIPVIKPISKNFVDMDFNSTFDLKWENTGLPDFINDSTSIGPFIDKCKSNDNYNYKLFEALINTDGLIENNHSATGSIEDLLVIAEGDEEIRKGDTGDSSKKRAQNPKFFCGNDFGKDHNKQVFLLEESMLETYKGSNSKLYSSEDIDGTTSTLFFTNIDKDSDHKHIFKDDHVLTINQDLNLKDGDDKGWLVVNGNLEINGGTKDNPIVIKGNILVNGNLFIKSSGQNKEFLEFDATVYVKGNSTIDNVNIDGAKENESDPDKERKQLVLISNKDLKIVRINEYEKVLNPTDNKLVNLINDKPNLKAFFYTDSNATLYGVGSHFQIEGGVFARQQLTINAIRYNFSTDSLGAISEISPSTNFASKPDARSRFYVEYDTRVITDQLSSLPRVDRLQLIVDDLNIQ
;
A
#
# COMPACT_ATOMS: atom_id res chain seq x y z
N MET A 1 37.87 -62.13 -68.33
CA MET A 1 37.41 -61.05 -67.42
C MET A 1 38.57 -60.70 -66.50
N ASN A 2 38.95 -59.43 -66.46
CA ASN A 2 40.25 -58.98 -65.92
C ASN A 2 40.14 -58.65 -64.41
N GLU A 3 40.18 -59.65 -63.55
CA GLU A 3 39.99 -59.49 -62.08
C GLU A 3 41.06 -58.61 -61.40
N LYS A 4 42.24 -58.43 -62.03
CA LYS A 4 43.32 -57.57 -61.50
C LYS A 4 43.05 -56.07 -61.63
N GLY A 5 42.17 -55.63 -62.53
CA GLY A 5 41.81 -54.21 -62.69
C GLY A 5 40.72 -53.72 -61.72
N SER A 6 39.83 -54.63 -61.29
CA SER A 6 38.73 -54.31 -60.36
C SER A 6 39.21 -54.05 -58.93
N SER A 7 40.25 -54.78 -58.49
CA SER A 7 40.81 -54.63 -57.13
C SER A 7 41.40 -53.24 -56.86
N LEU A 8 42.08 -52.64 -57.85
CA LEU A 8 42.61 -51.27 -57.74
C LEU A 8 41.48 -50.24 -57.61
N LEU A 9 40.41 -50.38 -58.39
CA LEU A 9 39.23 -49.51 -58.34
C LEU A 9 38.51 -49.59 -56.99
N VAL A 10 38.39 -50.79 -56.41
CA VAL A 10 37.79 -51.00 -55.08
C VAL A 10 38.63 -50.35 -53.99
N VAL A 11 39.96 -50.49 -54.02
CA VAL A 11 40.86 -49.85 -53.04
C VAL A 11 40.78 -48.33 -53.14
N LEU A 12 40.70 -47.78 -54.35
CA LEU A 12 40.59 -46.34 -54.59
C LEU A 12 39.22 -45.79 -54.14
N LEU A 13 38.14 -46.55 -54.36
CA LEU A 13 36.81 -46.22 -53.86
C LEU A 13 36.74 -46.26 -52.33
N VAL A 14 37.29 -47.30 -51.71
CA VAL A 14 37.30 -47.46 -50.25
C VAL A 14 38.12 -46.35 -49.59
N THR A 15 39.29 -46.00 -50.13
CA THR A 15 40.10 -44.88 -49.64
C THR A 15 39.42 -43.52 -49.81
N LEU A 16 38.70 -43.30 -50.92
CA LEU A 16 37.88 -42.10 -51.11
C LEU A 16 36.77 -42.00 -50.05
N ILE A 17 36.02 -43.10 -49.82
CA ILE A 17 34.95 -43.14 -48.81
C ILE A 17 35.52 -42.85 -47.43
N PHE A 18 36.62 -43.50 -47.03
CA PHE A 18 37.25 -43.24 -45.73
C PHE A 18 37.80 -41.81 -45.61
N SER A 19 38.28 -41.21 -46.70
CA SER A 19 38.74 -39.81 -46.71
C SER A 19 37.59 -38.82 -46.56
N VAL A 20 36.47 -39.04 -47.27
CA VAL A 20 35.26 -38.22 -47.14
C VAL A 20 34.65 -38.38 -45.75
N LEU A 21 34.61 -39.61 -45.22
CA LEU A 21 34.11 -39.89 -43.87
C LEU A 21 35.01 -39.22 -42.82
N GLY A 22 36.33 -39.36 -42.95
CA GLY A 22 37.31 -38.76 -42.05
C GLY A 22 37.24 -37.23 -42.04
N LEU A 23 37.14 -36.61 -43.22
CA LEU A 23 36.98 -35.16 -43.35
C LEU A 23 35.62 -34.68 -42.79
N SER A 24 34.56 -35.47 -42.97
CA SER A 24 33.23 -35.16 -42.42
C SER A 24 33.22 -35.22 -40.89
N VAL A 25 33.88 -36.23 -40.30
CA VAL A 25 34.00 -36.35 -38.84
C VAL A 25 34.86 -35.24 -38.25
N LEU A 26 35.98 -34.89 -38.89
CA LEU A 26 36.82 -33.75 -38.50
C LEU A 26 36.04 -32.43 -38.59
N GLY A 27 35.30 -32.21 -39.68
CA GLY A 27 34.45 -31.04 -39.84
C GLY A 27 33.36 -30.96 -38.76
N ALA A 28 32.71 -32.08 -38.45
CA ALA A 28 31.72 -32.16 -37.37
C ALA A 28 32.35 -31.89 -35.99
N ALA A 29 33.55 -32.41 -35.72
CA ALA A 29 34.26 -32.19 -34.46
C ALA A 29 34.63 -30.72 -34.26
N VAL A 30 35.22 -30.07 -35.28
CA VAL A 30 35.59 -28.64 -35.23
C VAL A 30 34.35 -27.75 -35.08
N ASN A 31 33.25 -28.10 -35.76
CA ASN A 31 32.01 -27.36 -35.63
C ASN A 31 31.40 -27.50 -34.23
N ASN A 32 31.43 -28.71 -33.65
CA ASN A 32 30.95 -28.95 -32.29
C ASN A 32 31.78 -28.21 -31.23
N THR A 33 33.11 -28.15 -31.38
CA THR A 33 33.96 -27.34 -30.48
C THR A 33 33.65 -25.86 -30.59
N LYS A 34 33.39 -25.35 -31.81
CA LYS A 34 33.00 -23.95 -32.02
C LYS A 34 31.64 -23.64 -31.40
N LEU A 35 30.65 -24.51 -31.56
CA LEU A 35 29.33 -24.36 -30.93
C LEU A 35 29.40 -24.39 -29.40
N THR A 36 30.31 -25.20 -28.84
CA THR A 36 30.52 -25.25 -27.39
C THR A 36 31.16 -23.96 -26.89
N ALA A 37 32.19 -23.46 -27.57
CA ALA A 37 32.83 -22.19 -27.24
C ALA A 37 31.85 -21.00 -27.34
N ILE A 38 31.00 -20.97 -28.37
CA ILE A 38 29.94 -19.96 -28.53
C ILE A 38 28.96 -20.00 -27.35
N ARG A 39 28.53 -21.19 -26.92
CA ARG A 39 27.61 -21.34 -25.79
C ARG A 39 28.24 -20.97 -24.46
N GLU A 40 29.51 -21.31 -24.26
CA GLU A 40 30.25 -20.95 -23.05
C GLU A 40 30.38 -19.43 -22.94
N GLN A 41 30.83 -18.79 -24.03
CA GLN A 41 30.90 -17.33 -24.14
C GLN A 41 29.52 -16.71 -23.89
N GLU A 42 28.46 -17.21 -24.53
CA GLU A 42 27.09 -16.72 -24.34
C GLU A 42 26.61 -16.77 -22.87
N ILE A 43 26.90 -17.88 -22.17
CA ILE A 43 26.56 -18.02 -20.75
C ILE A 43 27.36 -17.03 -19.90
N GLU A 44 28.66 -16.86 -20.19
CA GLU A 44 29.55 -15.95 -19.48
C GLU A 44 29.18 -14.49 -19.67
N THR A 45 28.92 -14.04 -20.91
CA THR A 45 28.48 -12.67 -21.21
C THR A 45 27.15 -12.36 -20.53
N THR A 46 26.20 -13.31 -20.56
CA THR A 46 24.89 -13.15 -19.92
C THR A 46 25.02 -13.08 -18.40
N ALA A 47 25.87 -13.94 -17.80
CA ALA A 47 26.13 -13.92 -16.37
C ALA A 47 26.80 -12.61 -15.94
N SER A 48 27.78 -12.14 -16.70
CA SER A 48 28.49 -10.88 -16.46
C SER A 48 27.56 -9.67 -16.57
N GLY A 49 26.69 -9.63 -17.59
CA GLY A 49 25.68 -8.58 -17.74
C GLY A 49 24.68 -8.53 -16.58
N LYS A 50 24.30 -9.67 -16.00
CA LYS A 50 23.45 -9.74 -14.80
C LYS A 50 24.13 -9.18 -13.56
N VAL A 51 25.41 -9.52 -13.36
CA VAL A 51 26.22 -9.00 -12.26
C VAL A 51 26.38 -7.50 -12.42
N LEU A 52 26.74 -7.03 -13.63
CA LEU A 52 26.89 -5.62 -13.93
C LEU A 52 25.58 -4.85 -13.72
N MET A 53 24.42 -5.40 -14.11
CA MET A 53 23.12 -4.78 -13.80
C MET A 53 22.92 -4.58 -12.30
N SER A 54 23.27 -5.59 -11.50
CA SER A 54 23.17 -5.48 -10.03
C SER A 54 24.11 -4.41 -9.47
N GLU A 55 25.31 -4.26 -10.06
CA GLU A 55 26.25 -3.19 -9.70
C GLU A 55 25.74 -1.80 -10.11
N VAL A 56 25.16 -1.66 -11.30
CA VAL A 56 24.55 -0.40 -11.77
C VAL A 56 23.43 0.04 -10.84
N LEU A 57 22.52 -0.88 -10.48
CA LEU A 57 21.43 -0.59 -9.54
C LEU A 57 21.95 -0.19 -8.15
N ALA A 58 22.97 -0.89 -7.64
CA ALA A 58 23.58 -0.56 -6.36
C ALA A 58 24.26 0.82 -6.39
N LYS A 59 24.96 1.15 -7.48
CA LYS A 59 25.62 2.44 -7.66
C LYS A 59 24.63 3.58 -7.81
N LEU A 60 23.56 3.37 -8.58
CA LEU A 60 22.47 4.34 -8.69
C LEU A 60 21.82 4.59 -7.32
N GLN A 61 21.55 3.54 -6.56
CA GLN A 61 20.99 3.68 -5.21
C GLN A 61 21.92 4.42 -4.25
N GLU A 62 23.25 4.23 -4.36
CA GLU A 62 24.25 5.00 -3.62
C GLU A 62 24.21 6.49 -4.02
N ASN A 63 24.17 6.77 -5.33
CA ASN A 63 24.13 8.13 -5.87
C ASN A 63 22.77 8.84 -5.62
N LEU A 64 21.72 8.11 -5.25
CA LEU A 64 20.44 8.71 -4.80
C LEU A 64 20.40 8.95 -3.28
N ASN A 65 21.39 8.47 -2.52
CA ASN A 65 21.37 8.53 -1.07
C ASN A 65 22.00 9.84 -0.54
N PRO A 66 21.22 10.75 0.08
CA PRO A 66 21.73 12.05 0.57
C PRO A 66 22.68 11.93 1.76
N ASN A 67 22.73 10.77 2.43
CA ASN A 67 23.62 10.54 3.57
C ASN A 67 25.04 10.14 3.13
N VAL A 68 25.25 9.84 1.84
CA VAL A 68 26.58 9.53 1.30
C VAL A 68 27.39 10.82 1.24
N THR A 69 28.62 10.78 1.75
CA THR A 69 29.49 11.96 1.81
C THR A 69 29.92 12.38 0.41
N GLY A 70 29.80 13.66 0.09
CA GLY A 70 30.18 14.21 -1.22
C GLY A 70 29.07 14.22 -2.27
N ASN A 71 27.94 13.56 -2.01
CA ASN A 71 26.80 13.54 -2.93
C ASN A 71 25.95 14.82 -2.77
N LEU A 72 26.31 15.87 -3.52
CA LEU A 72 25.61 17.15 -3.47
C LEU A 72 24.21 17.07 -4.11
N TYR A 73 24.10 16.39 -5.25
CA TYR A 73 22.84 16.28 -5.99
C TYR A 73 21.73 15.60 -5.17
N ALA A 74 22.03 14.48 -4.50
CA ALA A 74 21.06 13.80 -3.65
C ALA A 74 20.62 14.67 -2.45
N LYS A 75 21.51 15.51 -1.91
CA LYS A 75 21.17 16.46 -0.84
C LYS A 75 20.26 17.58 -1.31
N ASN A 76 20.49 18.10 -2.51
CA ASN A 76 19.60 19.08 -3.12
C ASN A 76 18.21 18.48 -3.38
N LEU A 77 18.15 17.24 -3.89
CA LEU A 77 16.90 16.50 -4.05
C LEU A 77 16.15 16.32 -2.73
N LYS A 78 16.85 15.94 -1.65
CA LYS A 78 16.25 15.84 -0.31
C LYS A 78 15.52 17.12 0.09
N ASP A 79 16.16 18.27 -0.09
CA ASP A 79 15.60 19.57 0.25
C ASP A 79 14.35 19.90 -0.57
N ILE A 80 14.35 19.56 -1.87
CA ILE A 80 13.22 19.75 -2.78
C ILE A 80 12.05 18.85 -2.35
N LEU A 81 12.30 17.56 -2.11
CA LEU A 81 11.29 16.57 -1.74
C LEU A 81 10.55 16.91 -0.44
N ILE A 82 11.23 17.57 0.51
CA ILE A 82 10.64 17.96 1.79
C ILE A 82 9.88 19.29 1.69
N LYS A 83 10.39 20.27 0.92
CA LYS A 83 9.88 21.66 0.93
C LYS A 83 8.76 21.93 -0.08
N ASN A 84 8.68 21.13 -1.15
CA ASN A 84 7.80 21.39 -2.28
C ASN A 84 6.81 20.23 -2.48
N ASP A 85 5.54 20.56 -2.72
CA ASP A 85 4.52 19.55 -2.95
C ASP A 85 4.62 18.89 -4.34
N THR A 86 5.05 19.66 -5.33
CA THR A 86 5.24 19.22 -6.71
C THR A 86 6.70 19.38 -7.16
N PRO A 87 7.15 18.59 -8.16
CA PRO A 87 8.46 18.76 -8.76
C PRO A 87 8.69 20.17 -9.30
N THR A 88 9.88 20.69 -9.08
CA THR A 88 10.37 21.94 -9.71
C THR A 88 11.34 21.61 -10.84
N ASP A 89 11.61 22.52 -11.77
CA ASP A 89 12.64 22.31 -12.81
C ASP A 89 14.00 21.87 -12.25
N ILE A 90 14.35 22.32 -11.04
CA ILE A 90 15.58 21.93 -10.33
C ILE A 90 15.59 20.41 -10.04
N TYR A 91 14.44 19.81 -9.74
CA TYR A 91 14.33 18.38 -9.46
C TYR A 91 14.85 17.55 -10.65
N ASP A 92 14.38 17.86 -11.86
CA ASP A 92 14.77 17.11 -13.06
C ASP A 92 16.25 17.34 -13.42
N ILE A 93 16.78 18.54 -13.16
CA ILE A 93 18.21 18.86 -13.37
C ILE A 93 19.11 18.04 -12.42
N GLU A 94 18.79 18.03 -11.13
CA GLU A 94 19.58 17.32 -10.11
C GLU A 94 19.48 15.80 -10.32
N LEU A 95 18.29 15.29 -10.68
CA LEU A 95 18.11 13.88 -11.01
C LEU A 95 18.91 13.49 -12.25
N THR A 96 18.82 14.25 -13.34
CA THR A 96 19.59 13.99 -14.57
C THR A 96 21.09 13.95 -14.28
N SER A 97 21.58 14.84 -13.42
CA SER A 97 22.98 14.86 -13.01
C SER A 97 23.41 13.55 -12.33
N ILE A 98 22.58 13.02 -11.43
CA ILE A 98 22.80 11.72 -10.76
C ILE A 98 22.83 10.57 -11.78
N ILE A 99 21.90 10.57 -12.73
CA ILE A 99 21.83 9.54 -13.78
C ILE A 99 23.10 9.56 -14.63
N THR A 100 23.51 10.73 -15.13
CA THR A 100 24.72 10.90 -15.95
C THR A 100 25.99 10.51 -15.18
N GLU A 101 26.11 10.85 -13.89
CA GLU A 101 27.24 10.42 -13.07
C GLU A 101 27.31 8.90 -12.92
N THR A 102 26.15 8.26 -12.81
CA THR A 102 26.06 6.80 -12.72
C THR A 102 26.49 6.14 -14.03
N GLU A 103 25.97 6.58 -15.17
CA GLU A 103 26.38 6.07 -16.49
C GLU A 103 27.88 6.24 -16.72
N LYS A 104 28.40 7.43 -16.43
CA LYS A 104 29.81 7.76 -16.60
C LYS A 104 30.72 6.87 -15.76
N TYR A 105 30.33 6.54 -14.53
CA TYR A 105 31.10 5.65 -13.64
C TYR A 105 31.38 4.28 -14.29
N PHE A 106 30.44 3.74 -15.05
CA PHE A 106 30.62 2.46 -15.74
C PHE A 106 31.24 2.61 -17.12
N ASN A 107 30.77 3.57 -17.92
CA ASN A 107 31.23 3.74 -19.31
C ASN A 107 32.68 4.28 -19.41
N ASP A 108 33.16 5.03 -18.42
CA ASP A 108 34.56 5.49 -18.38
C ASP A 108 35.49 4.43 -17.75
N ASN A 109 34.97 3.31 -17.23
CA ASN A 109 35.78 2.28 -16.60
C ASN A 109 36.48 1.40 -17.66
N PRO A 110 37.83 1.42 -17.74
CA PRO A 110 38.56 0.64 -18.76
C PRO A 110 38.39 -0.87 -18.63
N ASP A 111 38.05 -1.37 -17.44
CA ASP A 111 37.81 -2.80 -17.19
C ASP A 111 36.44 -3.27 -17.72
N LEU A 112 35.53 -2.33 -18.03
CA LEU A 112 34.18 -2.59 -18.51
C LEU A 112 33.95 -2.15 -19.96
N LYS A 113 35.01 -1.87 -20.72
CA LYS A 113 34.96 -1.39 -22.11
C LYS A 113 34.13 -2.23 -23.08
N ASP A 114 33.89 -3.50 -22.74
CA ASP A 114 33.11 -4.45 -23.54
C ASP A 114 31.61 -4.35 -23.26
N PHE A 115 31.21 -3.46 -22.35
CA PHE A 115 29.82 -3.15 -22.01
C PHE A 115 29.56 -1.65 -22.17
N THR A 116 28.36 -1.31 -22.65
CA THR A 116 27.83 0.05 -22.62
C THR A 116 26.59 0.08 -21.74
N VAL A 117 26.60 0.94 -20.73
CA VAL A 117 25.47 1.16 -19.82
C VAL A 117 24.73 2.42 -20.26
N ASN A 118 23.42 2.29 -20.47
CA ASN A 118 22.52 3.39 -20.79
C ASN A 118 21.34 3.40 -19.80
N ILE A 119 20.99 4.55 -19.26
CA ILE A 119 19.90 4.77 -18.31
C ILE A 119 18.97 5.82 -18.92
N ASN A 120 17.94 5.37 -19.62
CA ASN A 120 17.04 6.26 -20.35
C ASN A 120 15.75 6.45 -19.57
N GLU A 121 15.34 7.70 -19.37
CA GLU A 121 14.01 7.99 -18.83
C GLU A 121 12.93 7.56 -19.83
N LEU A 122 11.94 6.81 -19.37
CA LEU A 122 10.76 6.51 -20.14
C LEU A 122 9.82 7.70 -20.08
N ASP A 123 9.33 8.13 -21.23
CA ASP A 123 8.38 9.25 -21.31
C ASP A 123 7.04 8.81 -21.89
N LEU A 124 5.95 9.12 -21.19
CA LEU A 124 4.60 8.70 -21.58
C LEU A 124 4.22 9.22 -22.98
N ALA A 125 4.73 10.39 -23.36
CA ALA A 125 4.43 11.05 -24.63
C ALA A 125 5.27 10.54 -25.83
N SER A 126 6.24 9.64 -25.61
CA SER A 126 7.29 9.38 -26.61
C SER A 126 7.05 8.19 -27.55
N THR A 127 6.49 7.07 -27.08
CA THR A 127 6.24 5.86 -27.90
C THR A 127 5.07 5.02 -27.37
N ASP A 128 4.43 4.23 -28.24
CA ASP A 128 3.37 3.29 -27.84
C ASP A 128 3.84 2.27 -26.78
N ALA A 129 5.11 1.84 -26.83
CA ALA A 129 5.70 0.94 -25.85
C ALA A 129 5.83 1.57 -24.45
N ASN A 130 6.15 2.87 -24.39
CA ASN A 130 6.22 3.60 -23.13
C ASN A 130 4.82 3.81 -22.54
N ILE A 131 3.82 4.09 -23.38
CA ILE A 131 2.41 4.14 -22.94
C ILE A 131 1.98 2.82 -22.30
N VAL A 132 2.31 1.68 -22.90
CA VAL A 132 2.00 0.35 -22.33
C VAL A 132 2.69 0.15 -20.98
N THR A 133 3.96 0.55 -20.88
CA THR A 133 4.73 0.42 -19.63
C THR A 133 4.12 1.27 -18.51
N TYR A 134 3.83 2.54 -18.76
CA TYR A 134 3.18 3.41 -17.78
C TYR A 134 1.78 2.93 -17.38
N LYS A 135 0.99 2.43 -18.34
CA LYS A 135 -0.32 1.81 -18.06
C LYS A 135 -0.21 0.60 -17.14
N THR A 136 0.87 -0.18 -17.25
CA THR A 136 1.13 -1.32 -16.36
C THR A 136 1.26 -0.88 -14.89
N TYR A 137 1.71 0.36 -14.65
CA TYR A 137 1.76 0.96 -13.31
C TYR A 137 0.55 1.84 -12.99
N GLY A 138 -0.54 1.77 -13.76
CA GLY A 138 -1.75 2.58 -13.54
C GLY A 138 -1.59 4.08 -13.89
N ILE A 139 -0.49 4.48 -14.52
CA ILE A 139 -0.25 5.88 -14.88
C ILE A 139 -0.81 6.16 -16.27
N THR A 140 -1.76 7.09 -16.34
CA THR A 140 -2.45 7.45 -17.60
C THR A 140 -2.46 8.95 -17.89
N ASP A 141 -2.14 9.83 -16.92
CA ASP A 141 -2.08 11.28 -17.10
C ASP A 141 -0.82 11.69 -17.91
N PRO A 142 -0.97 12.33 -19.09
CA PRO A 142 0.14 12.90 -19.86
C PRO A 142 1.00 13.92 -19.08
N ASN A 143 0.41 14.64 -18.13
CA ASN A 143 1.10 15.66 -17.33
C ASN A 143 1.58 15.11 -15.98
N PHE A 144 1.64 13.78 -15.82
CA PHE A 144 1.99 13.13 -14.56
C PHE A 144 3.31 13.63 -13.97
N LYS A 145 4.33 13.88 -14.80
CA LYS A 145 5.68 14.31 -14.37
C LYS A 145 5.72 15.73 -13.81
N GLU A 146 4.80 16.59 -14.23
CA GLU A 146 4.69 17.98 -13.74
C GLU A 146 4.11 18.02 -12.32
N LYS A 147 3.28 17.03 -11.98
CA LYS A 147 2.59 16.95 -10.68
C LYS A 147 3.28 16.01 -9.69
N ASN A 148 4.09 15.06 -10.17
CA ASN A 148 4.60 13.95 -9.35
C ASN A 148 6.10 13.74 -9.50
N TYR A 149 6.77 13.43 -8.40
CA TYR A 149 8.21 13.14 -8.35
C TYR A 149 8.59 11.79 -8.95
N ILE A 150 7.63 10.88 -9.18
CA ILE A 150 7.95 9.56 -9.71
C ILE A 150 8.53 9.67 -11.12
N ARG A 151 9.60 8.91 -11.38
CA ARG A 151 10.24 8.80 -12.69
C ARG A 151 10.51 7.33 -12.99
N ILE A 152 10.32 6.92 -14.24
CA ILE A 152 10.56 5.55 -14.68
C ILE A 152 11.74 5.58 -15.65
N PHE A 153 12.76 4.77 -15.39
CA PHE A 153 13.93 4.62 -16.23
C PHE A 153 14.03 3.20 -16.75
N LYS A 154 14.56 3.04 -17.96
CA LYS A 154 15.00 1.76 -18.49
C LYS A 154 16.52 1.74 -18.52
N ILE A 155 17.11 0.86 -17.74
CA ILE A 155 18.53 0.57 -17.75
C ILE A 155 18.77 -0.51 -18.81
N THR A 156 19.73 -0.27 -19.69
CA THR A 156 20.14 -1.17 -20.76
C THR A 156 21.64 -1.35 -20.71
N ILE A 157 22.10 -2.60 -20.70
CA ILE A 157 23.51 -2.99 -20.77
C ILE A 157 23.70 -3.77 -22.05
N ASP A 158 24.43 -3.16 -22.99
CA ASP A 158 24.75 -3.77 -24.27
C ASP A 158 26.17 -4.32 -24.24
N SER A 159 26.34 -5.60 -24.55
CA SER A 159 27.67 -6.23 -24.64
C SER A 159 28.21 -6.13 -26.08
N THR A 160 29.43 -5.61 -26.22
CA THR A 160 30.15 -5.51 -27.49
C THR A 160 31.37 -6.44 -27.50
N GLU A 161 31.21 -7.71 -27.10
CA GLU A 161 32.34 -8.66 -27.12
C GLU A 161 32.88 -8.86 -28.55
N ALA A 162 34.07 -8.31 -28.82
CA ALA A 162 34.86 -8.62 -30.02
C ALA A 162 36.05 -9.49 -29.62
N GLY A 163 35.85 -10.80 -29.57
CA GLY A 163 36.95 -11.77 -29.49
C GLY A 163 37.70 -11.84 -30.82
N ALA A 164 39.03 -11.87 -30.80
CA ALA A 164 39.88 -11.80 -31.99
C ALA A 164 39.63 -12.92 -33.05
N ASP A 165 38.97 -14.03 -32.67
CA ASP A 165 38.72 -15.20 -33.54
C ASP A 165 37.25 -15.70 -33.56
N ASN A 166 36.32 -15.06 -32.83
CA ASN A 166 34.91 -15.47 -32.72
C ASN A 166 33.95 -14.36 -33.15
N PRO A 167 32.78 -14.69 -33.72
CA PRO A 167 31.75 -13.69 -34.05
C PRO A 167 31.20 -13.03 -32.78
N THR A 168 31.06 -11.71 -32.79
CA THR A 168 30.39 -10.93 -31.74
C THR A 168 28.95 -11.40 -31.58
N ILE A 169 28.59 -11.81 -30.37
CA ILE A 169 27.20 -12.10 -30.01
C ILE A 169 26.71 -10.91 -29.18
N PRO A 170 26.06 -9.92 -29.81
CA PRO A 170 25.48 -8.81 -29.05
C PRO A 170 24.39 -9.37 -28.14
N ARG A 171 24.45 -9.01 -26.86
CA ARG A 171 23.42 -9.29 -25.87
C ARG A 171 23.03 -8.01 -25.19
N THR A 172 21.73 -7.87 -24.94
CA THR A 172 21.18 -6.72 -24.27
C THR A 172 20.47 -7.18 -23.01
N VAL A 173 20.97 -6.77 -21.86
CA VAL A 173 20.30 -6.94 -20.58
C VAL A 173 19.58 -5.65 -20.28
N SER A 174 18.28 -5.70 -20.01
CA SER A 174 17.50 -4.50 -19.69
C SER A 174 16.58 -4.68 -18.51
N GLN A 175 16.37 -3.61 -17.75
CA GLN A 175 15.51 -3.61 -16.57
C GLN A 175 14.86 -2.24 -16.40
N ASN A 176 13.56 -2.25 -16.10
CA ASN A 176 12.86 -1.02 -15.73
C ASN A 176 13.07 -0.73 -14.24
N VAL A 177 13.18 0.54 -13.92
CA VAL A 177 13.41 1.06 -12.57
C VAL A 177 12.50 2.24 -12.32
N ILE A 178 11.78 2.21 -11.21
CA ILE A 178 10.93 3.30 -10.75
C ILE A 178 11.66 4.02 -9.62
N LEU A 179 11.83 5.33 -9.78
CA LEU A 179 12.31 6.21 -8.73
C LEU A 179 11.13 6.86 -8.05
N SER A 180 11.01 6.69 -6.73
CA SER A 180 9.85 7.16 -5.96
C SER A 180 10.26 7.69 -4.58
N PRO A 181 9.75 8.85 -4.13
CA PRO A 181 10.00 9.36 -2.78
C PRO A 181 9.08 8.73 -1.72
N THR A 182 8.52 7.55 -1.99
CA THR A 182 7.64 6.85 -1.05
C THR A 182 8.45 6.03 -0.04
N PRO A 183 7.93 5.76 1.18
CA PRO A 183 8.60 4.89 2.16
C PRO A 183 8.83 3.45 1.69
N SER A 184 9.83 2.78 2.25
CA SER A 184 10.22 1.43 1.80
C SER A 184 9.17 0.38 2.12
N PHE A 185 8.38 0.58 3.17
CA PHE A 185 7.36 -0.38 3.59
C PHE A 185 6.32 -0.66 2.50
N LEU A 186 6.07 0.31 1.61
CA LEU A 186 5.11 0.15 0.52
C LEU A 186 5.54 -0.89 -0.50
N ASN A 187 6.82 -1.27 -0.55
CA ASN A 187 7.34 -2.23 -1.53
C ASN A 187 7.18 -3.71 -1.12
N TYR A 188 6.48 -3.99 -0.01
CA TYR A 188 6.39 -5.32 0.58
C TYR A 188 4.93 -5.73 0.75
N ALA A 189 4.65 -7.00 0.44
CA ALA A 189 3.34 -7.62 0.66
C ALA A 189 3.03 -7.69 2.16
N VAL A 190 4.02 -8.14 2.93
CA VAL A 190 3.95 -8.35 4.37
C VAL A 190 5.27 -7.92 4.97
N GLY A 191 5.27 -7.18 6.07
CA GLY A 191 6.53 -6.92 6.75
C GLY A 191 6.42 -6.25 8.10
N ALA A 192 7.55 -6.25 8.79
CA ALA A 192 7.73 -5.45 9.98
C ALA A 192 9.19 -4.99 10.13
N TYR A 193 9.38 -3.80 10.69
CA TYR A 193 10.72 -3.24 10.86
C TYR A 193 11.39 -3.63 12.19
N GLY A 194 10.64 -3.89 13.26
CA GLY A 194 11.22 -4.30 14.54
C GLY A 194 11.84 -3.18 15.36
N LYS A 195 11.47 -1.91 15.13
CA LYS A 195 11.89 -0.79 15.98
C LYS A 195 11.08 -0.81 17.27
N LEU A 196 11.55 -1.51 18.30
CA LEU A 196 10.91 -1.48 19.62
C LEU A 196 10.96 -0.05 20.19
N HIS A 197 9.80 0.56 20.40
CA HIS A 197 9.69 1.81 21.14
C HIS A 197 9.72 1.46 22.64
N GLU A 198 10.91 1.53 23.24
CA GLU A 198 11.14 1.19 24.65
C GLU A 198 10.77 -0.25 25.07
N PRO A 199 11.29 -0.76 26.22
CA PRO A 199 10.97 -2.11 26.66
C PRO A 199 9.49 -2.15 27.03
N VAL A 200 8.71 -2.93 26.29
CA VAL A 200 7.35 -3.32 26.70
C VAL A 200 7.41 -3.80 28.15
N ASP A 201 6.60 -3.17 29.00
CA ASP A 201 6.46 -3.50 30.41
C ASP A 201 6.30 -5.03 30.54
N LYS A 202 7.14 -5.66 31.37
CA LYS A 202 7.35 -7.13 31.45
C LYS A 202 6.15 -7.92 32.00
N ARG A 203 4.94 -7.36 31.90
CA ARG A 203 3.71 -7.93 32.42
C ARG A 203 2.97 -8.80 31.40
N ASP A 204 3.24 -8.65 30.10
CA ASP A 204 2.81 -9.63 29.08
C ASP A 204 3.95 -10.59 28.74
N LYS A 205 3.93 -11.77 29.35
CA LYS A 205 4.86 -12.88 29.06
C LYS A 205 4.50 -13.66 27.78
N ASP A 206 3.41 -13.28 27.12
CA ASP A 206 2.81 -14.04 26.00
C ASP A 206 3.06 -13.42 24.62
N ILE A 207 3.84 -12.32 24.58
CA ILE A 207 4.37 -11.74 23.35
C ILE A 207 5.41 -12.73 22.80
N ALA A 208 5.10 -13.28 21.61
CA ALA A 208 6.07 -13.95 20.74
C ALA A 208 7.40 -13.22 20.80
N SER A 209 8.52 -13.95 20.91
CA SER A 209 9.81 -13.46 21.45
C SER A 209 9.93 -11.95 21.30
N PRO A 210 10.06 -11.15 22.37
CA PRO A 210 9.95 -9.68 22.33
C PRO A 210 10.95 -8.96 21.39
N ASN A 211 11.77 -9.72 20.67
CA ASN A 211 12.75 -9.30 19.68
C ASN A 211 12.37 -9.67 18.23
N SER A 212 11.21 -10.29 17.98
CA SER A 212 10.75 -10.72 16.65
C SER A 212 9.93 -9.60 16.00
N ALA A 213 10.36 -9.11 14.85
CA ALA A 213 9.64 -8.08 14.09
C ALA A 213 8.38 -8.67 13.44
N LEU A 214 8.51 -9.82 12.78
CA LEU A 214 7.40 -10.52 12.16
C LEU A 214 7.19 -11.87 12.84
N VAL A 215 5.96 -12.13 13.26
CA VAL A 215 5.53 -13.38 13.89
C VAL A 215 4.46 -14.01 13.01
N VAL A 216 4.77 -15.17 12.43
CA VAL A 216 3.85 -15.93 11.60
C VAL A 216 3.47 -17.22 12.31
N ASN A 217 2.21 -17.29 12.71
CA ASN A 217 1.61 -18.43 13.38
C ASN A 217 0.67 -19.17 12.42
N GLY A 218 1.02 -20.41 12.10
CA GLY A 218 0.29 -21.28 11.18
C GLY A 218 0.72 -21.09 9.73
N SER A 219 -0.25 -20.94 8.84
CA SER A 219 -0.07 -21.31 7.42
C SER A 219 -0.61 -20.27 6.41
N PRO A 220 -0.18 -19.00 6.45
CA PRO A 220 -0.62 -17.99 5.48
C PRO A 220 -0.04 -18.23 4.07
N ASP A 221 -0.71 -17.67 3.07
CA ASP A 221 -0.26 -17.59 1.67
C ASP A 221 0.09 -16.14 1.33
N ILE A 222 1.30 -15.89 0.84
CA ILE A 222 1.82 -14.55 0.55
C ILE A 222 2.41 -14.53 -0.86
N ILE A 223 1.90 -13.65 -1.71
CA ILE A 223 2.44 -13.35 -3.03
C ILE A 223 3.06 -11.95 -2.99
N GLY A 224 4.37 -11.90 -3.17
CA GLY A 224 5.18 -10.69 -3.06
C GLY A 224 6.29 -10.81 -2.02
N ASN A 225 7.08 -9.74 -1.90
CA ASN A 225 8.25 -9.71 -1.03
C ASN A 225 7.86 -9.53 0.44
N ILE A 226 8.65 -10.15 1.33
CA ILE A 226 8.52 -10.01 2.79
C ILE A 226 9.75 -9.30 3.35
N PHE A 227 9.53 -8.32 4.24
CA PHE A 227 10.59 -7.68 5.01
C PHE A 227 10.42 -7.97 6.50
N ALA A 228 11.38 -8.68 7.09
CA ALA A 228 11.32 -9.05 8.49
C ALA A 228 12.73 -9.26 9.05
N PRO A 229 13.32 -8.26 9.74
CA PRO A 229 14.68 -8.41 10.24
C PRO A 229 14.87 -9.61 11.15
N THR A 230 13.90 -9.82 12.01
CA THR A 230 13.75 -11.02 12.82
C THR A 230 12.38 -11.64 12.52
N LEU A 231 12.40 -12.91 12.14
CA LEU A 231 11.22 -13.69 11.77
C LEU A 231 11.02 -14.87 12.72
N GLU A 232 9.87 -14.89 13.38
CA GLU A 232 9.41 -16.02 14.17
C GLU A 232 8.34 -16.79 13.42
N LEU A 233 8.56 -18.10 13.30
CA LEU A 233 7.69 -19.00 12.60
C LEU A 233 7.18 -20.09 13.54
N ASN A 234 5.87 -20.25 13.61
CA ASN A 234 5.19 -21.26 14.42
C ASN A 234 4.20 -22.03 13.55
N SER A 235 4.08 -23.36 13.69
CA SER A 235 3.07 -24.15 12.95
C SER A 235 1.67 -24.11 13.56
N ARG A 236 1.53 -23.55 14.76
CA ARG A 236 0.26 -23.44 15.47
C ARG A 236 -0.22 -22.01 15.40
N ALA A 237 -1.46 -21.82 14.95
CA ALA A 237 -2.09 -20.51 14.97
C ALA A 237 -2.63 -20.21 16.37
N LYS A 238 -2.55 -18.95 16.79
CA LYS A 238 -3.23 -18.49 18.01
C LYS A 238 -4.60 -17.92 17.66
N TYR A 239 -5.57 -18.18 18.52
CA TYR A 239 -6.92 -17.60 18.40
C TYR A 239 -7.49 -17.28 19.77
N ARG A 240 -8.40 -16.31 19.81
CA ARG A 240 -9.16 -16.00 21.02
C ARG A 240 -10.51 -16.68 20.92
N ASN A 241 -10.86 -17.43 21.96
CA ASN A 241 -12.23 -17.89 22.13
C ASN A 241 -12.98 -16.80 22.90
N ILE A 242 -13.96 -16.18 22.25
CA ILE A 242 -14.84 -15.19 22.89
C ILE A 242 -15.98 -15.97 23.54
N ASP A 243 -16.16 -15.77 24.85
CA ASP A 243 -17.31 -16.33 25.55
C ASP A 243 -18.59 -15.74 24.95
N PRO A 244 -19.55 -16.55 24.47
CA PRO A 244 -20.82 -16.05 23.93
C PRO A 244 -21.58 -15.13 24.91
N ASP A 245 -21.38 -15.29 26.21
CA ASP A 245 -22.01 -14.49 27.27
C ASP A 245 -21.20 -13.23 27.65
N ASP A 246 -19.96 -13.09 27.16
CA ASP A 246 -19.13 -11.87 27.27
C ASP A 246 -18.61 -11.43 25.89
N PRO A 247 -19.47 -10.83 25.04
CA PRO A 247 -19.09 -10.34 23.73
C PRO A 247 -18.08 -9.17 23.79
N THR A 248 -17.80 -8.61 24.98
CA THR A 248 -16.78 -7.56 25.17
C THR A 248 -15.37 -8.14 25.27
N GLY A 249 -15.24 -9.47 25.43
CA GLY A 249 -13.97 -10.18 25.39
C GLY A 249 -13.08 -9.98 26.62
N SER A 250 -13.64 -9.53 27.74
CA SER A 250 -12.89 -9.26 28.98
C SER A 250 -12.29 -10.52 29.62
N THR A 251 -12.86 -11.69 29.31
CA THR A 251 -12.44 -13.02 29.79
C THR A 251 -11.82 -13.92 28.70
N SER A 252 -11.51 -13.38 27.52
CA SER A 252 -11.06 -14.19 26.37
C SER A 252 -9.77 -14.97 26.69
N ILE A 253 -9.78 -16.29 26.48
CA ILE A 253 -8.61 -17.15 26.62
C ILE A 253 -7.92 -17.30 25.26
N GLU A 254 -6.62 -17.02 25.20
CA GLU A 254 -5.81 -17.32 24.03
C GLU A 254 -5.56 -18.83 23.97
N LEU A 255 -6.01 -19.44 22.87
CA LEU A 255 -5.85 -20.87 22.59
C LEU A 255 -4.94 -21.04 21.37
N MET A 256 -4.36 -22.24 21.28
CA MET A 256 -3.52 -22.63 20.15
C MET A 256 -4.18 -23.77 19.39
N THR A 257 -4.05 -23.76 18.08
CA THR A 257 -4.51 -24.87 17.25
C THR A 257 -3.59 -26.09 17.38
N GLY A 258 -4.02 -27.22 16.80
CA GLY A 258 -3.09 -28.25 16.35
C GLY A 258 -2.12 -27.70 15.29
N PRO A 259 -1.01 -28.41 14.99
CA PRO A 259 0.00 -27.93 14.04
C PRO A 259 -0.52 -28.05 12.60
N PHE A 260 -0.26 -27.01 11.80
CA PHE A 260 -0.50 -26.96 10.35
C PHE A 260 0.82 -27.03 9.57
N HIS A 261 0.71 -27.12 8.24
CA HIS A 261 1.81 -26.78 7.32
C HIS A 261 2.29 -25.35 7.62
N GLY A 262 3.52 -25.01 7.29
CA GLY A 262 3.95 -23.62 7.43
C GLY A 262 3.44 -22.71 6.31
N PRO A 263 3.90 -21.45 6.27
CA PRO A 263 3.49 -20.45 5.30
C PRO A 263 3.97 -20.80 3.89
N SER A 264 3.32 -20.20 2.89
CA SER A 264 3.79 -20.16 1.51
C SER A 264 4.11 -18.75 1.10
N VAL A 265 5.30 -18.56 0.54
CA VAL A 265 5.78 -17.24 0.14
C VAL A 265 6.30 -17.32 -1.29
N PHE A 266 5.62 -16.62 -2.19
CA PHE A 266 6.01 -16.45 -3.58
C PHE A 266 6.67 -15.07 -3.73
N GLY A 267 7.95 -15.02 -3.40
CA GLY A 267 8.73 -13.79 -3.43
C GLY A 267 10.06 -13.92 -2.70
N THR A 268 10.68 -12.78 -2.45
CA THR A 268 11.92 -12.71 -1.67
C THR A 268 11.60 -12.46 -0.20
N LEU A 269 12.17 -13.25 0.70
CA LEU A 269 12.18 -13.00 2.14
C LEU A 269 13.47 -12.28 2.53
N TYR A 270 13.35 -11.00 2.85
CA TYR A 270 14.43 -10.17 3.38
C TYR A 270 14.48 -10.30 4.90
N THR A 271 15.48 -11.00 5.41
CA THR A 271 15.62 -11.28 6.84
C THR A 271 17.07 -11.50 7.24
N GLU A 272 17.42 -11.15 8.47
CA GLU A 272 18.72 -11.45 9.06
C GLU A 272 18.67 -12.70 9.93
N ASN A 273 17.53 -12.95 10.59
CA ASN A 273 17.39 -14.03 11.54
C ASN A 273 16.00 -14.67 11.46
N ILE A 274 15.98 -16.00 11.34
CA ILE A 274 14.76 -16.82 11.41
C ILE A 274 14.95 -17.82 12.54
N ASN A 275 13.91 -18.01 13.36
CA ASN A 275 13.97 -18.97 14.47
C ASN A 275 14.40 -20.40 14.03
N ASN A 276 15.15 -21.07 14.92
CA ASN A 276 15.76 -22.39 14.65
C ASN A 276 14.85 -23.59 14.96
N LYS A 277 13.79 -23.41 15.76
CA LYS A 277 12.87 -24.48 16.13
C LYS A 277 11.63 -24.42 15.26
N ARG A 278 11.56 -25.29 14.25
CA ARG A 278 10.44 -25.36 13.30
C ARG A 278 9.82 -26.74 13.38
N GLU A 279 8.65 -26.85 14.00
CA GLU A 279 7.80 -28.02 13.83
C GLU A 279 6.94 -27.77 12.59
N SER A 280 7.06 -28.57 11.53
CA SER A 280 6.11 -28.60 10.41
C SER A 280 5.12 -29.76 10.60
N ASN A 281 3.92 -29.65 10.03
CA ASN A 281 3.01 -30.79 9.89
C ASN A 281 2.71 -31.01 8.40
N PRO A 282 3.01 -32.20 7.84
CA PRO A 282 3.72 -33.33 8.46
C PRO A 282 5.17 -32.94 8.81
N THR A 283 5.76 -33.58 9.83
CA THR A 283 7.11 -33.26 10.35
C THR A 283 8.23 -33.44 9.33
N THR A 284 7.93 -34.06 8.18
CA THR A 284 8.84 -34.28 7.06
C THR A 284 8.77 -33.20 5.99
N ALA A 285 7.74 -32.34 5.99
CA ALA A 285 7.58 -31.26 5.03
C ALA A 285 8.53 -30.10 5.35
N ARG A 286 9.02 -29.39 4.33
CA ARG A 286 9.74 -28.14 4.56
C ARG A 286 8.77 -27.12 5.13
N PHE A 287 9.26 -26.25 6.01
CA PHE A 287 8.38 -25.31 6.70
C PHE A 287 7.73 -24.30 5.74
N PHE A 288 8.45 -23.83 4.72
CA PHE A 288 7.92 -22.94 3.67
C PHE A 288 7.33 -23.71 2.48
N GLU A 289 6.65 -24.82 2.74
CA GLU A 289 6.06 -25.67 1.70
C GLU A 289 4.55 -25.66 1.90
N GLY A 290 3.90 -24.85 1.07
CA GLY A 290 2.45 -24.83 0.96
C GLY A 290 1.88 -26.09 0.36
N ASN A 291 0.57 -26.06 0.20
CA ASN A 291 -0.15 -27.10 -0.48
C ASN A 291 -0.63 -26.59 -1.84
N TYR A 292 0.17 -26.86 -2.89
CA TYR A 292 -0.13 -26.44 -4.26
C TYR A 292 -0.10 -27.64 -5.21
N ALA A 293 -1.10 -27.73 -6.08
CA ALA A 293 -1.23 -28.82 -7.05
C ALA A 293 -0.24 -28.70 -8.23
N GLU A 294 0.18 -27.47 -8.54
CA GLU A 294 1.07 -27.15 -9.66
C GLU A 294 2.45 -26.77 -9.13
N ILE A 295 3.23 -27.77 -8.69
CA ILE A 295 4.65 -27.57 -8.42
C ILE A 295 5.40 -27.65 -9.77
N ALA A 296 5.44 -26.54 -10.49
CA ALA A 296 6.31 -26.39 -11.66
C ALA A 296 7.74 -26.06 -11.19
N SER A 297 8.75 -26.35 -12.03
CA SER A 297 10.14 -25.97 -11.76
C SER A 297 10.25 -24.46 -11.51
N GLY A 298 10.32 -24.04 -10.25
CA GLY A 298 10.43 -22.64 -9.83
C GLY A 298 9.27 -22.09 -8.99
N ILE A 299 8.08 -22.71 -9.00
CA ILE A 299 6.91 -22.26 -8.20
C ILE A 299 6.70 -23.27 -7.07
N THR A 300 7.30 -23.01 -5.91
CA THR A 300 7.34 -23.97 -4.80
C THR A 300 6.74 -23.44 -3.49
N GLY A 301 6.33 -22.17 -3.45
CA GLY A 301 5.94 -21.49 -2.20
C GLY A 301 7.11 -21.29 -1.22
N ILE A 302 8.34 -21.63 -1.64
CA ILE A 302 9.57 -21.44 -0.87
C ILE A 302 10.17 -20.09 -1.28
N PRO A 303 10.37 -19.14 -0.35
CA PRO A 303 10.93 -17.84 -0.69
C PRO A 303 12.43 -17.93 -1.00
N VAL A 304 12.90 -17.02 -1.84
CA VAL A 304 14.33 -16.72 -1.94
C VAL A 304 14.72 -15.90 -0.71
N ILE A 305 15.66 -16.39 0.10
CA ILE A 305 16.10 -15.68 1.31
C ILE A 305 17.26 -14.76 0.96
N LYS A 306 17.12 -13.46 1.24
CA LYS A 306 18.17 -12.46 1.08
C LYS A 306 18.41 -11.71 2.40
N PRO A 307 19.65 -11.26 2.65
CA PRO A 307 19.91 -10.34 3.75
C PRO A 307 19.18 -9.02 3.53
N ILE A 308 18.96 -8.28 4.60
CA ILE A 308 18.28 -7.00 4.57
C ILE A 308 19.19 -5.93 3.96
N SER A 309 18.62 -5.03 3.14
CA SER A 309 19.32 -3.84 2.68
C SER A 309 19.40 -2.80 3.79
N LYS A 310 20.57 -2.18 3.98
CA LYS A 310 20.75 -1.03 4.90
C LYS A 310 20.00 0.22 4.44
N ASN A 311 19.39 0.20 3.26
CA ASN A 311 18.74 1.33 2.62
C ASN A 311 17.22 1.36 2.86
N PHE A 312 16.69 0.61 3.84
CA PHE A 312 15.29 0.77 4.22
C PHE A 312 15.06 2.19 4.76
N VAL A 313 14.17 2.92 4.10
CA VAL A 313 13.76 4.28 4.47
C VAL A 313 12.38 4.20 5.09
N ASP A 314 12.36 4.54 6.37
CA ASP A 314 11.16 4.60 7.20
C ASP A 314 10.48 5.96 7.03
N MET A 315 9.18 6.02 7.34
CA MET A 315 8.46 7.28 7.46
C MET A 315 8.63 7.83 8.88
N ASP A 316 8.60 9.15 9.01
CA ASP A 316 8.21 9.78 10.29
C ASP A 316 6.70 10.06 10.24
N PHE A 317 5.93 9.27 10.98
CA PHE A 317 4.47 9.42 11.00
C PHE A 317 4.04 10.82 11.44
N ASN A 318 4.59 11.34 12.55
CA ASN A 318 4.12 12.61 13.12
C ASN A 318 4.42 13.75 12.16
N SER A 319 5.67 13.83 11.68
CA SER A 319 6.05 14.85 10.69
C SER A 319 5.21 14.76 9.41
N THR A 320 4.86 13.55 8.96
CA THR A 320 3.99 13.36 7.79
C THR A 320 2.56 13.81 8.08
N PHE A 321 2.00 13.41 9.23
CA PHE A 321 0.64 13.77 9.64
C PHE A 321 0.50 15.28 9.77
N ASP A 322 1.45 15.94 10.44
CA ASP A 322 1.48 17.38 10.64
C ASP A 322 1.55 18.11 9.28
N LEU A 323 2.40 17.64 8.36
CA LEU A 323 2.47 18.21 7.00
C LEU A 323 1.17 18.01 6.21
N LYS A 324 0.50 16.85 6.32
CA LYS A 324 -0.81 16.65 5.68
C LYS A 324 -1.88 17.54 6.31
N TRP A 325 -1.83 17.77 7.62
CA TRP A 325 -2.71 18.67 8.35
C TRP A 325 -2.52 20.13 7.89
N GLU A 326 -1.29 20.63 7.87
CA GLU A 326 -0.98 21.97 7.36
C GLU A 326 -1.47 22.15 5.91
N ASN A 327 -1.32 21.11 5.08
CA ASN A 327 -1.76 21.13 3.68
C ASN A 327 -3.29 21.21 3.50
N THR A 328 -4.08 20.90 4.53
CA THR A 328 -5.53 21.11 4.50
C THR A 328 -5.92 22.58 4.74
N GLY A 329 -4.95 23.42 5.11
CA GLY A 329 -5.16 24.83 5.43
C GLY A 329 -5.73 25.07 6.83
N LEU A 330 -5.87 24.02 7.66
CA LEU A 330 -6.29 24.16 9.04
C LEU A 330 -5.13 24.70 9.91
N PRO A 331 -5.41 25.51 10.94
CA PRO A 331 -4.39 25.91 11.91
C PRO A 331 -3.80 24.70 12.63
N ASP A 332 -2.55 24.80 13.08
CA ASP A 332 -1.98 23.80 14.00
C ASP A 332 -2.74 23.75 15.32
N PHE A 333 -3.49 22.67 15.54
CA PHE A 333 -4.11 22.33 16.83
C PHE A 333 -3.25 21.41 17.69
N ILE A 334 -2.15 20.90 17.12
CA ILE A 334 -1.51 19.66 17.53
C ILE A 334 -0.80 19.76 18.90
N ASN A 335 -0.62 20.96 19.44
CA ASN A 335 0.11 21.21 20.69
C ASN A 335 -0.70 21.81 21.85
N ASP A 336 -1.97 22.20 21.66
CA ASP A 336 -2.81 22.75 22.73
C ASP A 336 -4.27 22.31 22.57
N SER A 337 -4.58 21.10 23.06
CA SER A 337 -5.91 20.48 22.97
C SER A 337 -6.98 21.19 23.81
N THR A 338 -6.65 22.29 24.50
CA THR A 338 -7.51 22.90 25.51
C THR A 338 -7.96 24.31 25.21
N SER A 339 -7.46 24.96 24.15
CA SER A 339 -7.84 26.34 23.84
C SER A 339 -8.31 26.52 22.38
N ILE A 340 -9.57 26.95 22.22
CA ILE A 340 -10.18 27.29 20.92
C ILE A 340 -9.78 28.71 20.47
N GLY A 341 -9.24 29.53 21.38
CA GLY A 341 -8.82 30.91 21.12
C GLY A 341 -7.87 31.08 19.91
N PRO A 342 -6.78 30.30 19.80
CA PRO A 342 -5.87 30.36 18.64
C PRO A 342 -6.52 30.00 17.30
N PHE A 343 -7.54 29.12 17.30
CA PHE A 343 -8.30 28.77 16.10
C PHE A 343 -9.24 29.90 15.67
N ILE A 344 -10.01 30.45 16.62
CA ILE A 344 -10.87 31.62 16.42
C ILE A 344 -10.05 32.80 15.90
N ASP A 345 -8.89 33.07 16.50
CA ASP A 345 -8.03 34.20 16.15
C ASP A 345 -7.45 34.11 14.73
N LYS A 346 -7.17 32.89 14.24
CA LYS A 346 -6.64 32.66 12.88
C LYS A 346 -7.72 32.58 11.81
N CYS A 347 -8.93 32.12 12.15
CA CYS A 347 -10.08 32.15 11.23
C CYS A 347 -10.81 33.51 11.20
N LYS A 348 -10.28 34.54 11.88
CA LYS A 348 -10.64 35.96 11.67
C LYS A 348 -10.24 36.41 10.27
N SER A 349 -10.96 35.98 9.24
CA SER A 349 -10.86 36.67 7.95
C SER A 349 -11.37 38.11 8.10
N ASN A 350 -10.90 39.02 7.25
CA ASN A 350 -11.38 40.41 7.21
C ASN A 350 -12.89 40.54 6.90
N ASP A 351 -13.57 39.43 6.57
CA ASP A 351 -15.02 39.36 6.41
C ASP A 351 -15.70 39.06 7.76
N ASN A 352 -16.16 40.13 8.39
CA ASN A 352 -16.89 40.18 9.66
C ASN A 352 -18.16 39.27 9.72
N TYR A 353 -18.52 38.60 8.63
CA TYR A 353 -19.67 37.70 8.53
C TYR A 353 -19.32 36.24 8.90
N ASN A 354 -18.23 35.70 8.36
CA ASN A 354 -17.83 34.30 8.61
C ASN A 354 -17.41 34.07 10.07
N TYR A 355 -16.73 35.07 10.65
CA TYR A 355 -16.40 35.09 12.08
C TYR A 355 -17.65 35.09 12.96
N LYS A 356 -18.66 35.90 12.62
CA LYS A 356 -19.93 35.96 13.37
C LYS A 356 -20.76 34.69 13.24
N LEU A 357 -20.74 34.05 12.07
CA LEU A 357 -21.41 32.75 11.86
C LEU A 357 -20.75 31.65 12.70
N PHE A 358 -19.42 31.67 12.80
CA PHE A 358 -18.65 30.71 13.60
C PHE A 358 -18.90 30.90 15.10
N GLU A 359 -18.85 32.16 15.58
CA GLU A 359 -19.26 32.49 16.97
C GLU A 359 -20.73 32.16 17.25
N ALA A 360 -21.63 32.33 16.27
CA ALA A 360 -23.04 32.01 16.44
C ALA A 360 -23.28 30.49 16.61
N LEU A 361 -22.68 29.64 15.76
CA LEU A 361 -22.83 28.18 15.89
C LEU A 361 -22.29 27.64 17.21
N ILE A 362 -21.08 28.06 17.58
CA ILE A 362 -20.46 27.73 18.87
C ILE A 362 -21.34 28.15 20.07
N ASN A 363 -22.06 29.27 19.96
CA ASN A 363 -22.99 29.70 21.01
C ASN A 363 -24.33 28.96 20.98
N THR A 364 -24.74 28.45 19.81
CA THR A 364 -25.96 27.66 19.62
C THR A 364 -25.82 26.26 20.22
N ASP A 365 -24.64 25.64 20.10
CA ASP A 365 -24.36 24.33 20.73
C ASP A 365 -24.48 24.40 22.27
N GLY A 366 -23.91 25.47 22.85
CA GLY A 366 -24.07 25.77 24.28
C GLY A 366 -25.52 26.04 24.73
N LEU A 367 -26.45 26.31 23.81
CA LEU A 367 -27.89 26.44 24.08
C LEU A 367 -28.63 25.10 23.96
N ILE A 368 -28.16 24.20 23.09
CA ILE A 368 -28.75 22.88 22.84
C ILE A 368 -28.37 21.90 23.98
N GLU A 369 -27.09 21.82 24.37
CA GLU A 369 -26.65 20.88 25.42
C GLU A 369 -27.15 21.25 26.83
N ASN A 370 -27.30 22.55 27.13
CA ASN A 370 -27.67 23.00 28.47
C ASN A 370 -29.17 23.09 28.74
N ASN A 371 -30.02 22.75 27.77
CA ASN A 371 -31.45 22.98 27.92
C ASN A 371 -32.31 22.04 27.06
N HIS A 372 -32.57 20.82 27.55
CA HIS A 372 -33.55 19.87 26.99
C HIS A 372 -35.01 20.39 26.95
N SER A 373 -35.24 21.66 27.28
CA SER A 373 -36.53 22.35 27.18
C SER A 373 -36.46 23.76 26.58
N ALA A 374 -35.31 24.16 25.98
CA ALA A 374 -35.23 25.44 25.29
C ALA A 374 -36.02 25.40 23.97
N THR A 375 -37.28 25.80 24.05
CA THR A 375 -37.97 26.51 22.98
C THR A 375 -37.27 27.86 22.77
N GLY A 376 -36.07 27.88 22.20
CA GLY A 376 -35.44 29.10 21.71
C GLY A 376 -36.33 29.67 20.61
N SER A 377 -36.69 30.95 20.69
CA SER A 377 -37.58 31.58 19.72
C SER A 377 -37.02 31.41 18.30
N ILE A 378 -37.91 31.12 17.36
CA ILE A 378 -37.66 31.12 15.91
C ILE A 378 -36.90 32.39 15.45
N GLU A 379 -36.97 33.48 16.22
CA GLU A 379 -36.29 34.76 15.97
C GLU A 379 -34.75 34.72 16.06
N ASP A 380 -34.14 33.86 16.87
CA ASP A 380 -32.66 33.77 16.94
C ASP A 380 -32.07 32.95 15.77
N LEU A 381 -32.83 31.98 15.26
CA LEU A 381 -32.54 31.26 14.00
C LEU A 381 -32.84 32.13 12.76
N LEU A 382 -33.79 33.07 12.86
CA LEU A 382 -34.10 34.02 11.79
C LEU A 382 -32.95 34.99 11.52
N VAL A 383 -32.12 35.37 12.51
CA VAL A 383 -30.94 36.22 12.25
C VAL A 383 -29.89 35.50 11.39
N ILE A 384 -29.77 34.17 11.52
CA ILE A 384 -28.93 33.32 10.67
C ILE A 384 -29.55 33.19 9.26
N ALA A 385 -30.89 33.13 9.16
CA ALA A 385 -31.61 33.03 7.89
C ALA A 385 -31.75 34.37 7.12
N GLU A 386 -31.82 35.51 7.82
CA GLU A 386 -31.92 36.86 7.23
C GLU A 386 -30.60 37.32 6.61
N GLY A 387 -29.46 36.87 7.14
CA GLY A 387 -28.15 37.02 6.48
C GLY A 387 -28.07 36.24 5.16
N ASP A 388 -28.73 35.09 5.08
CA ASP A 388 -28.80 34.24 3.88
C ASP A 388 -29.81 34.77 2.84
N GLU A 389 -30.87 35.48 3.25
CA GLU A 389 -31.82 36.13 2.34
C GLU A 389 -31.23 37.34 1.58
N GLU A 390 -30.27 38.08 2.16
CA GLU A 390 -29.60 39.17 1.45
C GLU A 390 -28.65 38.66 0.35
N ILE A 391 -28.04 37.48 0.53
CA ILE A 391 -27.21 36.81 -0.50
C ILE A 391 -28.09 36.23 -1.62
N ARG A 392 -29.30 35.75 -1.30
CA ARG A 392 -30.27 35.18 -2.26
C ARG A 392 -30.91 36.15 -3.24
N LYS A 393 -30.80 37.47 -3.04
CA LYS A 393 -31.34 38.46 -3.99
C LYS A 393 -30.47 38.67 -5.24
N GLY A 394 -29.27 38.06 -5.28
CA GLY A 394 -28.32 38.22 -6.36
C GLY A 394 -28.50 37.30 -7.56
N ASP A 395 -29.11 36.10 -7.41
CA ASP A 395 -29.10 35.12 -8.50
C ASP A 395 -30.44 34.38 -8.71
N THR A 396 -31.01 34.65 -9.88
CA THR A 396 -32.00 33.91 -10.67
C THR A 396 -32.99 32.96 -9.95
N GLY A 397 -34.15 33.50 -9.55
CA GLY A 397 -35.49 33.14 -10.06
C GLY A 397 -36.03 31.69 -10.07
N ASP A 398 -35.33 30.67 -9.58
CA ASP A 398 -35.84 29.28 -9.57
C ASP A 398 -36.02 28.75 -8.14
N SER A 399 -37.27 28.70 -7.69
CA SER A 399 -37.67 28.22 -6.37
C SER A 399 -37.50 26.70 -6.18
N SER A 400 -37.14 25.94 -7.22
CA SER A 400 -36.98 24.48 -7.15
C SER A 400 -35.58 24.00 -6.71
N LYS A 401 -34.60 24.92 -6.57
CA LYS A 401 -33.22 24.62 -6.14
C LYS A 401 -32.88 25.11 -4.72
N LYS A 402 -33.84 25.15 -3.79
CA LYS A 402 -33.56 25.48 -2.38
C LYS A 402 -32.98 24.28 -1.62
N ARG A 403 -31.75 23.86 -1.93
CA ARG A 403 -30.96 23.01 -1.02
C ARG A 403 -30.48 23.87 0.16
N ALA A 404 -30.60 23.38 1.39
CA ALA A 404 -29.93 23.99 2.54
C ALA A 404 -28.42 23.76 2.34
N GLN A 405 -27.67 24.81 1.98
CA GLN A 405 -26.21 24.71 1.85
C GLN A 405 -25.59 24.65 3.24
N ASN A 406 -24.56 23.83 3.42
CA ASN A 406 -23.78 23.83 4.66
C ASN A 406 -23.21 25.25 4.89
N PRO A 407 -23.20 25.75 6.14
CA PRO A 407 -22.57 27.04 6.43
C PRO A 407 -21.10 26.99 6.02
N LYS A 408 -20.72 27.90 5.11
CA LYS A 408 -19.36 27.97 4.55
C LYS A 408 -18.50 28.82 5.49
N PHE A 409 -17.39 28.26 5.95
CA PHE A 409 -16.38 28.99 6.70
C PHE A 409 -15.15 29.23 5.83
N PHE A 410 -14.50 30.38 6.03
CA PHE A 410 -13.28 30.72 5.32
C PHE A 410 -12.23 31.08 6.36
N CYS A 411 -11.32 30.15 6.64
CA CYS A 411 -10.12 30.45 7.41
C CYS A 411 -9.08 31.01 6.44
N GLY A 412 -8.79 32.30 6.53
CA GLY A 412 -7.73 32.92 5.74
C GLY A 412 -6.38 32.62 6.38
N ASN A 413 -5.44 32.04 5.65
CA ASN A 413 -4.08 31.86 6.16
C ASN A 413 -3.20 33.06 5.78
N ASP A 414 -2.57 33.67 6.80
CA ASP A 414 -1.39 34.56 6.66
C ASP A 414 -0.09 33.76 6.39
N PHE A 415 -0.19 32.50 5.96
CA PHE A 415 0.95 31.60 5.74
C PHE A 415 1.37 31.51 4.26
N GLY A 416 1.59 32.65 3.59
CA GLY A 416 2.48 32.78 2.42
C GLY A 416 2.36 31.85 1.20
N LYS A 417 1.41 30.91 1.13
CA LYS A 417 1.15 30.01 0.00
C LYS A 417 -0.35 29.74 -0.11
N ASP A 418 -0.89 30.10 -1.28
CA ASP A 418 -2.26 29.93 -1.78
C ASP A 418 -3.45 30.40 -0.91
N HIS A 419 -3.96 31.58 -1.26
CA HIS A 419 -5.18 32.20 -0.74
C HIS A 419 -6.51 31.50 -1.15
N ASN A 420 -6.49 30.26 -1.66
CA ASN A 420 -7.63 29.67 -2.39
C ASN A 420 -8.23 28.38 -1.78
N LYS A 421 -7.70 27.80 -0.70
CA LYS A 421 -8.26 26.56 -0.13
C LYS A 421 -9.41 26.84 0.85
N GLN A 422 -10.59 26.31 0.54
CA GLN A 422 -11.80 26.45 1.36
C GLN A 422 -11.91 25.34 2.40
N VAL A 423 -12.23 25.70 3.64
CA VAL A 423 -12.40 24.77 4.77
C VAL A 423 -13.84 24.82 5.27
N PHE A 424 -14.55 23.70 5.20
CA PHE A 424 -15.95 23.58 5.62
C PHE A 424 -16.01 22.97 7.01
N LEU A 425 -16.53 23.70 7.98
CA LEU A 425 -16.75 23.16 9.33
C LEU A 425 -18.05 22.36 9.38
N LEU A 426 -17.98 21.19 9.99
CA LEU A 426 -19.15 20.42 10.41
C LEU A 426 -19.11 20.18 11.92
N GLU A 427 -20.25 20.40 12.54
CA GLU A 427 -20.52 20.20 13.96
C GLU A 427 -21.65 19.16 14.09
N GLU A 428 -21.61 18.36 15.16
CA GLU A 428 -22.57 17.29 15.36
C GLU A 428 -24.01 17.77 15.53
N SER A 429 -24.22 18.90 16.22
CA SER A 429 -25.54 19.53 16.37
C SER A 429 -26.21 19.87 15.03
N MET A 430 -25.39 20.18 14.01
CA MET A 430 -25.87 20.41 12.65
C MET A 430 -26.33 19.10 12.00
N LEU A 431 -25.62 17.98 12.20
CA LEU A 431 -25.97 16.67 11.63
C LEU A 431 -27.36 16.20 12.08
N GLU A 432 -27.76 16.48 13.32
CA GLU A 432 -29.09 16.15 13.84
C GLU A 432 -30.22 16.88 13.11
N THR A 433 -29.99 18.14 12.76
CA THR A 433 -30.93 18.99 12.00
C THR A 433 -31.13 18.44 10.58
N TYR A 434 -30.13 17.79 10.00
CA TYR A 434 -30.18 17.22 8.65
C TYR A 434 -30.77 15.80 8.56
N LYS A 435 -31.01 15.09 9.67
CA LYS A 435 -31.56 13.71 9.69
C LYS A 435 -32.91 13.57 8.95
N GLY A 436 -33.63 14.67 8.68
CA GLY A 436 -34.89 14.69 7.93
C GLY A 436 -34.79 14.94 6.42
N SER A 437 -33.59 15.19 5.87
CA SER A 437 -33.39 15.56 4.46
C SER A 437 -32.67 14.44 3.69
N ASN A 438 -33.24 13.97 2.58
CA ASN A 438 -32.62 12.98 1.67
C ASN A 438 -31.40 13.53 0.89
N SER A 439 -30.80 14.64 1.34
CA SER A 439 -29.65 15.27 0.71
C SER A 439 -28.36 14.58 1.14
N LYS A 440 -27.52 14.21 0.17
CA LYS A 440 -26.15 13.75 0.39
C LYS A 440 -25.40 14.80 1.22
N LEU A 441 -25.20 14.58 2.52
CA LEU A 441 -24.42 15.48 3.40
C LEU A 441 -23.02 15.85 2.85
N TYR A 442 -22.45 15.02 1.98
CA TYR A 442 -21.04 15.09 1.56
C TYR A 442 -20.85 14.91 0.03
N SER A 443 -21.49 15.75 -0.79
CA SER A 443 -21.29 15.74 -2.25
C SER A 443 -20.49 16.94 -2.75
N SER A 444 -19.63 16.73 -3.75
CA SER A 444 -18.90 17.80 -4.44
C SER A 444 -19.82 18.83 -5.11
N GLU A 445 -21.07 18.47 -5.45
CA GLU A 445 -22.08 19.41 -5.98
C GLU A 445 -22.52 20.47 -4.95
N ASP A 446 -22.43 20.15 -3.65
CA ASP A 446 -22.73 21.09 -2.56
C ASP A 446 -21.47 21.87 -2.13
N ILE A 447 -20.30 21.51 -2.67
CA ILE A 447 -18.96 22.00 -2.34
C ILE A 447 -18.23 22.36 -3.66
N ASP A 448 -18.69 23.40 -4.36
CA ASP A 448 -18.10 23.86 -5.63
C ASP A 448 -16.73 24.56 -5.43
N GLY A 449 -15.67 24.04 -6.06
CA GLY A 449 -14.32 24.62 -6.07
C GLY A 449 -13.21 23.64 -5.66
N THR A 450 -12.06 23.71 -6.33
CA THR A 450 -10.93 22.77 -6.18
C THR A 450 -10.44 22.63 -4.72
N THR A 451 -10.13 21.39 -4.30
CA THR A 451 -9.44 21.03 -3.04
C THR A 451 -10.14 21.43 -1.73
N SER A 452 -11.41 21.09 -1.58
CA SER A 452 -12.15 21.33 -0.35
C SER A 452 -11.67 20.46 0.82
N THR A 453 -11.50 21.08 1.99
CA THR A 453 -11.27 20.39 3.27
C THR A 453 -12.57 20.42 4.06
N LEU A 454 -13.06 19.26 4.47
CA LEU A 454 -14.17 19.12 5.40
C LEU A 454 -13.58 18.89 6.79
N PHE A 455 -13.83 19.79 7.73
CA PHE A 455 -13.32 19.70 9.09
C PHE A 455 -14.46 19.40 10.06
N PHE A 456 -14.40 18.23 10.68
CA PHE A 456 -15.26 17.84 11.78
C PHE A 456 -14.52 18.03 13.11
N THR A 457 -15.17 18.72 14.04
CA THR A 457 -14.65 18.91 15.38
C THR A 457 -15.80 19.03 16.39
N ASN A 458 -15.53 18.60 17.62
CA ASN A 458 -16.48 18.67 18.73
C ASN A 458 -16.07 19.78 19.69
N ILE A 459 -16.65 20.97 19.48
CA ILE A 459 -16.42 22.14 20.32
C ILE A 459 -17.49 22.14 21.41
N ASP A 460 -17.08 22.07 22.68
CA ASP A 460 -17.97 22.14 23.83
C ASP A 460 -17.56 23.30 24.77
N LYS A 461 -18.32 23.58 25.84
CA LYS A 461 -17.99 24.52 26.91
C LYS A 461 -17.64 23.76 28.20
N ASP A 462 -16.51 24.11 28.82
CA ASP A 462 -16.16 23.63 30.16
C ASP A 462 -17.08 24.24 31.25
N SER A 463 -16.86 23.85 32.51
CA SER A 463 -17.62 24.38 33.65
C SER A 463 -17.50 25.91 33.83
N ASP A 464 -16.46 26.53 33.27
CA ASP A 464 -16.21 27.97 33.28
C ASP A 464 -16.76 28.66 32.02
N HIS A 465 -17.55 27.96 31.21
CA HIS A 465 -18.11 28.42 29.93
C HIS A 465 -17.06 28.74 28.86
N LYS A 466 -15.83 28.22 28.99
CA LYS A 466 -14.79 28.36 27.97
C LYS A 466 -14.92 27.24 26.96
N HIS A 467 -14.71 27.58 25.71
CA HIS A 467 -14.73 26.61 24.62
C HIS A 467 -13.54 25.63 24.76
N ILE A 468 -13.86 24.33 24.86
CA ILE A 468 -12.94 23.19 24.91
C ILE A 468 -13.26 22.21 23.78
N PHE A 469 -12.32 21.32 23.46
CA PHE A 469 -12.60 20.17 22.60
C PHE A 469 -12.93 18.95 23.46
N LYS A 470 -13.96 18.18 23.06
CA LYS A 470 -14.31 16.90 23.69
C LYS A 470 -13.74 15.74 22.87
N ASP A 471 -12.76 15.03 23.45
CA ASP A 471 -12.04 13.92 22.79
C ASP A 471 -12.82 12.59 22.75
N ASP A 472 -14.00 12.51 23.39
CA ASP A 472 -14.77 11.28 23.58
C ASP A 472 -15.85 11.01 22.51
N HIS A 473 -16.18 12.00 21.68
CA HIS A 473 -17.21 11.87 20.66
C HIS A 473 -16.68 11.22 19.37
N VAL A 474 -17.58 10.53 18.66
CA VAL A 474 -17.28 9.69 17.49
C VAL A 474 -18.09 10.17 16.29
N LEU A 475 -17.43 10.71 15.26
CA LEU A 475 -18.11 10.97 13.98
C LEU A 475 -18.47 9.63 13.34
N THR A 476 -19.72 9.46 12.94
CA THR A 476 -20.16 8.25 12.24
C THR A 476 -20.48 8.55 10.78
N ILE A 477 -19.83 7.85 9.85
CA ILE A 477 -20.12 7.85 8.42
C ILE A 477 -20.90 6.57 8.09
N ASN A 478 -22.11 6.74 7.58
CA ASN A 478 -23.03 5.67 7.18
C ASN A 478 -23.62 5.89 5.78
N GLN A 479 -22.95 6.72 4.98
CA GLN A 479 -23.35 7.11 3.63
C GLN A 479 -22.12 7.50 2.81
N ASP A 480 -22.29 7.66 1.50
CA ASP A 480 -21.21 8.03 0.59
C ASP A 480 -20.54 9.35 0.98
N LEU A 481 -19.21 9.38 0.85
CA LEU A 481 -18.36 10.55 0.98
C LEU A 481 -17.62 10.74 -0.34
N ASN A 482 -17.87 11.85 -1.04
CA ASN A 482 -17.16 12.16 -2.28
C ASN A 482 -16.58 13.59 -2.25
N LEU A 483 -15.28 13.67 -1.96
CA LEU A 483 -14.47 14.89 -1.94
C LEU A 483 -13.50 14.95 -3.13
N LYS A 484 -13.78 14.26 -4.24
CA LYS A 484 -12.95 14.28 -5.45
C LYS A 484 -13.39 15.41 -6.38
N ASP A 485 -12.44 16.19 -6.89
CA ASP A 485 -12.63 17.18 -7.96
C ASP A 485 -11.62 16.93 -9.08
N GLY A 486 -12.08 16.52 -10.26
CA GLY A 486 -11.20 16.00 -11.30
C GLY A 486 -10.39 14.80 -10.81
N ASP A 487 -9.07 14.84 -10.91
CA ASP A 487 -8.15 13.81 -10.37
C ASP A 487 -7.69 14.11 -8.93
N ASP A 488 -7.97 15.31 -8.42
CA ASP A 488 -7.54 15.75 -7.10
C ASP A 488 -8.54 15.31 -6.02
N LYS A 489 -8.02 15.03 -4.83
CA LYS A 489 -8.82 14.60 -3.67
C LYS A 489 -8.72 15.61 -2.55
N GLY A 490 -9.88 16.06 -2.08
CA GLY A 490 -10.04 16.80 -0.84
C GLY A 490 -9.77 15.96 0.40
N TRP A 491 -9.83 16.61 1.56
CA TRP A 491 -9.54 16.01 2.86
C TRP A 491 -10.75 16.11 3.78
N LEU A 492 -11.16 14.99 4.39
CA LEU A 492 -11.96 15.00 5.61
C LEU A 492 -11.00 14.98 6.80
N VAL A 493 -11.10 15.95 7.68
CA VAL A 493 -10.29 16.05 8.89
C VAL A 493 -11.21 15.90 10.09
N VAL A 494 -10.94 14.90 10.92
CA VAL A 494 -11.72 14.55 12.11
C VAL A 494 -10.87 14.79 13.35
N ASN A 495 -11.19 15.85 14.09
CA ASN A 495 -10.60 16.09 15.40
C ASN A 495 -11.36 15.29 16.47
N GLY A 496 -11.10 14.00 16.53
CA GLY A 496 -11.79 13.05 17.41
C GLY A 496 -11.73 11.63 16.85
N ASN A 497 -12.62 10.76 17.32
CA ASN A 497 -12.73 9.40 16.79
C ASN A 497 -13.61 9.38 15.53
N LEU A 498 -13.33 8.45 14.62
CA LEU A 498 -14.09 8.24 13.39
C LEU A 498 -14.60 6.79 13.34
N GLU A 499 -15.88 6.63 13.05
CA GLU A 499 -16.54 5.37 12.76
C GLU A 499 -17.07 5.38 11.31
N ILE A 500 -16.70 4.39 10.52
CA ILE A 500 -17.20 4.17 9.16
C ILE A 500 -17.93 2.83 9.17
N ASN A 501 -19.25 2.91 9.01
CA ASN A 501 -20.12 1.75 8.90
C ASN A 501 -20.29 1.38 7.42
N GLY A 502 -20.38 0.09 7.12
CA GLY A 502 -20.49 -0.40 5.76
C GLY A 502 -21.93 -0.45 5.24
N GLY A 503 -22.06 -0.59 3.92
CA GLY A 503 -23.34 -0.75 3.24
C GLY A 503 -23.70 -2.22 2.99
N THR A 504 -24.80 -2.45 2.27
CA THR A 504 -25.14 -3.80 1.79
C THR A 504 -24.30 -4.15 0.56
N LYS A 505 -24.29 -5.42 0.14
CA LYS A 505 -23.56 -5.84 -1.08
C LYS A 505 -24.02 -5.11 -2.34
N ASP A 506 -25.32 -4.83 -2.45
CA ASP A 506 -25.92 -4.19 -3.62
C ASP A 506 -25.84 -2.66 -3.55
N ASN A 507 -25.62 -2.11 -2.35
CA ASN A 507 -25.45 -0.69 -2.11
C ASN A 507 -24.32 -0.46 -1.08
N PRO A 508 -23.05 -0.69 -1.48
CA PRO A 508 -21.92 -0.43 -0.62
C PRO A 508 -21.79 1.08 -0.38
N ILE A 509 -21.20 1.46 0.76
CA ILE A 509 -20.87 2.86 1.02
C ILE A 509 -19.56 3.20 0.31
N VAL A 510 -19.55 4.28 -0.45
CA VAL A 510 -18.41 4.69 -1.29
C VAL A 510 -17.70 5.89 -0.68
N ILE A 511 -16.41 5.75 -0.43
CA ILE A 511 -15.54 6.79 0.14
C ILE A 511 -14.47 7.19 -0.88
N LYS A 512 -14.58 8.41 -1.42
CA LYS A 512 -13.63 9.03 -2.35
C LYS A 512 -13.12 10.33 -1.73
N GLY A 513 -11.86 10.37 -1.33
CA GLY A 513 -11.30 11.52 -0.61
C GLY A 513 -10.37 11.08 0.51
N ASN A 514 -9.36 11.88 0.81
CA ASN A 514 -8.41 11.54 1.86
C ASN A 514 -8.99 11.86 3.24
N ILE A 515 -8.51 11.18 4.28
CA ILE A 515 -9.02 11.37 5.64
C ILE A 515 -7.86 11.53 6.64
N LEU A 516 -7.94 12.52 7.53
CA LEU A 516 -7.09 12.66 8.72
C LEU A 516 -7.93 12.46 9.97
N VAL A 517 -7.50 11.59 10.87
CA VAL A 517 -8.19 11.31 12.14
C VAL A 517 -7.22 11.55 13.29
N ASN A 518 -7.52 12.51 14.17
CA ASN A 518 -6.71 12.83 15.34
C ASN A 518 -6.90 11.80 16.48
N GLY A 519 -8.06 11.11 16.53
CA GLY A 519 -8.37 10.03 17.47
C GLY A 519 -8.24 8.63 16.86
N ASN A 520 -9.11 7.71 17.28
CA ASN A 520 -9.17 6.33 16.79
C ASN A 520 -10.09 6.18 15.57
N LEU A 521 -9.81 5.18 14.73
CA LEU A 521 -10.62 4.80 13.59
C LEU A 521 -11.26 3.42 13.81
N PHE A 522 -12.57 3.34 13.54
CA PHE A 522 -13.33 2.10 13.52
C PHE A 522 -13.98 1.93 12.15
N ILE A 523 -13.56 0.93 11.37
CA ILE A 523 -14.24 0.52 10.14
C ILE A 523 -14.94 -0.79 10.44
N LYS A 524 -16.26 -0.78 10.57
CA LYS A 524 -16.98 -1.93 11.10
C LYS A 524 -18.31 -2.17 10.42
N SER A 525 -18.85 -3.37 10.61
CA SER A 525 -20.25 -3.62 10.31
C SER A 525 -21.16 -2.95 11.36
N SER A 526 -22.23 -2.31 10.90
CA SER A 526 -23.28 -1.75 11.78
C SER A 526 -24.14 -2.82 12.46
N GLY A 527 -24.01 -4.08 12.05
CA GLY A 527 -24.79 -5.20 12.60
C GLY A 527 -24.10 -6.56 12.49
N GLN A 528 -24.91 -7.62 12.51
CA GLN A 528 -24.43 -9.01 12.41
C GLN A 528 -24.19 -9.45 10.95
N ASN A 529 -24.72 -8.70 9.99
CA ASN A 529 -24.57 -8.99 8.58
C ASN A 529 -23.23 -8.48 8.07
N LYS A 530 -22.75 -9.11 7.01
CA LYS A 530 -21.56 -8.64 6.29
C LYS A 530 -21.88 -7.39 5.51
N GLU A 531 -21.02 -6.39 5.69
CA GLU A 531 -21.14 -5.09 5.04
C GLU A 531 -19.98 -4.84 4.08
N PHE A 532 -20.20 -3.91 3.17
CA PHE A 532 -19.32 -3.62 2.05
C PHE A 532 -19.01 -2.12 1.99
N LEU A 533 -17.74 -1.81 1.83
CA LEU A 533 -17.21 -0.46 1.61
C LEU A 533 -16.38 -0.44 0.33
N GLU A 534 -16.47 0.66 -0.41
CA GLU A 534 -15.61 0.94 -1.56
C GLU A 534 -14.76 2.18 -1.26
N PHE A 535 -13.43 2.07 -1.38
CA PHE A 535 -12.52 3.18 -1.07
C PHE A 535 -11.70 3.62 -2.27
N ASP A 536 -11.54 4.93 -2.42
CA ASP A 536 -10.48 5.59 -3.19
C ASP A 536 -9.87 6.68 -2.30
N ALA A 537 -9.12 6.27 -1.27
CA ALA A 537 -8.71 7.16 -0.18
C ALA A 537 -7.39 6.74 0.45
N THR A 538 -6.62 7.75 0.88
CA THR A 538 -5.59 7.56 1.91
C THR A 538 -6.09 8.11 3.23
N VAL A 539 -5.98 7.29 4.29
CA VAL A 539 -6.47 7.59 5.63
C VAL A 539 -5.31 7.57 6.61
N TYR A 540 -5.08 8.68 7.30
CA TYR A 540 -4.10 8.78 8.39
C TYR A 540 -4.82 8.83 9.73
N VAL A 541 -4.35 8.03 10.69
CA VAL A 541 -4.96 7.89 12.02
C VAL A 541 -3.90 8.04 13.10
N LYS A 542 -4.04 9.03 13.97
CA LYS A 542 -3.10 9.26 15.08
C LYS A 542 -3.35 8.31 16.27
N GLY A 543 -4.57 7.79 16.42
CA GLY A 543 -4.93 6.74 17.37
C GLY A 543 -4.78 5.33 16.82
N ASN A 544 -5.54 4.40 17.41
CA ASN A 544 -5.64 3.01 16.97
C ASN A 544 -6.61 2.88 15.80
N SER A 545 -6.39 1.87 14.95
CA SER A 545 -7.32 1.51 13.88
C SER A 545 -7.85 0.10 14.06
N THR A 546 -9.17 -0.05 14.03
CA THR A 546 -9.84 -1.36 14.10
C THR A 546 -10.70 -1.57 12.86
N ILE A 547 -10.50 -2.70 12.20
CA ILE A 547 -11.33 -3.16 11.07
C ILE A 547 -12.03 -4.44 11.49
N ASP A 548 -13.36 -4.45 11.39
CA ASP A 548 -14.17 -5.48 12.00
C ASP A 548 -15.36 -5.91 11.14
N ASN A 549 -15.31 -7.15 10.64
CA ASN A 549 -16.37 -7.81 9.88
C ASN A 549 -16.92 -7.00 8.68
N VAL A 550 -16.04 -6.38 7.90
CA VAL A 550 -16.39 -5.57 6.74
C VAL A 550 -15.52 -5.92 5.54
N ASN A 551 -16.11 -6.02 4.37
CA ASN A 551 -15.37 -6.21 3.13
C ASN A 551 -15.03 -4.84 2.53
N ILE A 552 -13.77 -4.66 2.16
CA ILE A 552 -13.25 -3.43 1.56
C ILE A 552 -12.89 -3.75 0.11
N ASP A 553 -13.48 -3.02 -0.81
CA ASP A 553 -13.22 -3.09 -2.25
C ASP A 553 -12.70 -1.72 -2.73
N GLY A 554 -12.17 -1.67 -3.94
CA GLY A 554 -11.74 -0.42 -4.53
C GLY A 554 -12.91 0.35 -5.17
N ALA A 555 -12.95 1.67 -4.99
CA ALA A 555 -14.00 2.48 -5.58
C ALA A 555 -13.77 2.68 -7.09
N LYS A 556 -14.87 2.60 -7.85
CA LYS A 556 -14.86 2.82 -9.30
C LYS A 556 -14.70 4.29 -9.63
N GLU A 557 -13.88 4.61 -10.63
CA GLU A 557 -13.74 5.99 -11.11
C GLU A 557 -15.00 6.47 -11.86
N ASN A 558 -15.54 5.65 -12.77
CA ASN A 558 -16.80 5.88 -13.49
C ASN A 558 -17.64 4.60 -13.49
N GLU A 559 -18.93 4.67 -13.18
CA GLU A 559 -19.83 3.50 -13.21
C GLU A 559 -20.02 2.91 -14.61
N SER A 560 -19.83 3.74 -15.64
CA SER A 560 -20.07 3.40 -17.05
C SER A 560 -18.93 2.63 -17.72
N ASP A 561 -17.77 2.51 -17.08
CA ASP A 561 -16.57 1.87 -17.63
C ASP A 561 -16.17 0.66 -16.76
N PRO A 562 -16.65 -0.55 -17.08
CA PRO A 562 -16.38 -1.75 -16.29
C PRO A 562 -14.91 -2.20 -16.37
N ASP A 563 -14.13 -1.67 -17.32
CA ASP A 563 -12.73 -2.02 -17.54
C ASP A 563 -11.77 -1.03 -16.84
N LYS A 564 -12.28 0.08 -16.28
CA LYS A 564 -11.47 1.00 -15.47
C LYS A 564 -11.16 0.40 -14.10
N GLU A 565 -9.88 0.36 -13.79
CA GLU A 565 -9.36 -0.27 -12.58
C GLU A 565 -9.77 0.47 -11.30
N ARG A 566 -9.99 -0.30 -10.24
CA ARG A 566 -10.51 0.19 -8.96
C ARG A 566 -9.36 0.62 -8.07
N LYS A 567 -9.35 1.89 -7.67
CA LYS A 567 -8.37 2.44 -6.72
C LYS A 567 -8.68 1.94 -5.32
N GLN A 568 -7.69 1.86 -4.45
CA GLN A 568 -7.78 1.14 -3.16
C GLN A 568 -7.58 2.01 -1.93
N LEU A 569 -7.89 1.47 -0.75
CA LEU A 569 -7.61 2.12 0.54
C LEU A 569 -6.12 2.03 0.89
N VAL A 570 -5.54 3.14 1.31
CA VAL A 570 -4.25 3.14 2.03
C VAL A 570 -4.48 3.66 3.44
N LEU A 571 -4.37 2.78 4.44
CA LEU A 571 -4.59 3.12 5.85
C LEU A 571 -3.25 3.17 6.59
N ILE A 572 -2.96 4.32 7.20
CA ILE A 572 -1.70 4.60 7.90
C ILE A 572 -2.02 5.01 9.33
N SER A 573 -1.68 4.16 10.29
CA SER A 573 -1.98 4.38 11.72
C SER A 573 -0.72 4.67 12.53
N ASN A 574 -0.79 5.52 13.55
CA ASN A 574 0.31 5.72 14.50
C ASN A 574 0.33 4.62 15.57
N LYS A 575 -0.85 4.30 16.12
CA LYS A 575 -1.00 3.26 17.14
C LYS A 575 -1.46 1.95 16.52
N ASP A 576 -1.89 1.01 17.34
CA ASP A 576 -2.07 -0.37 16.95
C ASP A 576 -3.13 -0.53 15.86
N LEU A 577 -2.88 -1.48 14.96
CA LEU A 577 -3.81 -1.91 13.91
C LEU A 577 -4.35 -3.29 14.25
N LYS A 578 -5.67 -3.41 14.30
CA LYS A 578 -6.36 -4.68 14.55
C LYS A 578 -7.36 -4.96 13.42
N ILE A 579 -7.22 -6.11 12.76
CA ILE A 579 -8.17 -6.58 11.73
C ILE A 579 -8.72 -7.94 12.18
N VAL A 580 -10.04 -8.03 12.34
CA VAL A 580 -10.72 -9.20 12.90
C VAL A 580 -12.07 -9.49 12.25
N ARG A 581 -12.53 -10.73 12.41
CA ARG A 581 -13.87 -11.22 12.03
C ARG A 581 -14.25 -11.00 10.56
N ILE A 582 -13.28 -10.77 9.68
CA ILE A 582 -13.52 -10.64 8.25
C ILE A 582 -14.06 -11.96 7.73
N ASN A 583 -15.31 -11.97 7.28
CA ASN A 583 -15.99 -13.18 6.81
C ASN A 583 -15.82 -14.35 7.81
N GLU A 584 -16.14 -14.09 9.08
CA GLU A 584 -15.92 -15.01 10.18
C GLU A 584 -16.59 -16.39 9.94
N TYR A 585 -15.83 -17.46 10.10
CA TYR A 585 -16.17 -18.88 9.88
C TYR A 585 -16.69 -19.24 8.50
N GLU A 586 -16.75 -18.30 7.57
CA GLU A 586 -17.30 -18.56 6.26
C GLU A 586 -16.54 -19.64 5.51
N LYS A 587 -17.31 -20.46 4.81
CA LYS A 587 -16.76 -21.47 3.90
C LYS A 587 -15.99 -20.81 2.77
N VAL A 588 -14.76 -21.27 2.59
CA VAL A 588 -13.94 -20.90 1.44
C VAL A 588 -14.53 -21.57 0.20
N LEU A 589 -14.84 -20.77 -0.83
CA LEU A 589 -15.29 -21.29 -2.12
C LEU A 589 -14.16 -22.11 -2.76
N ASN A 590 -14.49 -23.27 -3.34
CA ASN A 590 -13.53 -24.20 -3.95
C ASN A 590 -12.30 -24.49 -3.04
N PRO A 591 -12.53 -25.01 -1.82
CA PRO A 591 -11.48 -25.10 -0.79
C PRO A 591 -10.32 -26.01 -1.18
N THR A 592 -10.53 -26.92 -2.14
CA THR A 592 -9.55 -27.88 -2.64
C THR A 592 -8.80 -27.40 -3.90
N ASP A 593 -9.10 -26.19 -4.38
CA ASP A 593 -8.47 -25.66 -5.58
C ASP A 593 -7.11 -25.05 -5.23
N ASN A 594 -6.08 -25.88 -5.26
CA ASN A 594 -4.73 -25.53 -4.85
C ASN A 594 -3.88 -24.99 -6.01
N LYS A 595 -4.51 -24.40 -7.03
CA LYS A 595 -3.82 -23.75 -8.15
C LYS A 595 -3.57 -22.28 -7.84
N LEU A 596 -2.31 -21.85 -7.90
CA LEU A 596 -1.92 -20.47 -7.63
C LEU A 596 -2.64 -19.47 -8.55
N VAL A 597 -2.81 -19.81 -9.83
CA VAL A 597 -3.50 -18.94 -10.80
C VAL A 597 -4.96 -18.67 -10.45
N ASN A 598 -5.63 -19.62 -9.79
CA ASN A 598 -7.02 -19.44 -9.38
C ASN A 598 -7.11 -18.60 -8.11
N LEU A 599 -6.08 -18.63 -7.26
CA LEU A 599 -5.99 -17.82 -6.05
C LEU A 599 -5.80 -16.33 -6.37
N ILE A 600 -4.99 -16.03 -7.38
CA ILE A 600 -4.74 -14.66 -7.88
C ILE A 600 -5.99 -14.03 -8.52
N ASN A 601 -6.82 -14.84 -9.17
CA ASN A 601 -8.01 -14.34 -9.88
C ASN A 601 -9.26 -14.24 -9.00
N ASP A 602 -9.20 -14.68 -7.74
CA ASP A 602 -10.33 -14.55 -6.83
C ASP A 602 -10.48 -13.10 -6.37
N LYS A 603 -11.72 -12.61 -6.34
CA LYS A 603 -12.01 -11.25 -5.87
C LYS A 603 -11.54 -11.09 -4.40
N PRO A 604 -10.69 -10.11 -4.07
CA PRO A 604 -10.29 -9.88 -2.69
C PRO A 604 -11.47 -9.40 -1.84
N ASN A 605 -11.38 -9.64 -0.54
CA ASN A 605 -12.32 -9.08 0.42
C ASN A 605 -11.76 -7.87 1.17
N LEU A 606 -10.46 -7.61 1.03
CA LEU A 606 -9.78 -6.42 1.53
C LEU A 606 -8.84 -5.89 0.45
N LYS A 607 -9.33 -5.00 -0.40
CA LYS A 607 -8.49 -4.28 -1.37
C LYS A 607 -7.91 -3.04 -0.71
N ALA A 608 -6.77 -3.20 -0.03
CA ALA A 608 -6.18 -2.17 0.81
C ALA A 608 -4.70 -2.44 1.14
N PHE A 609 -3.95 -1.36 1.33
CA PHE A 609 -2.64 -1.38 1.98
C PHE A 609 -2.76 -0.85 3.41
N PHE A 610 -2.27 -1.63 4.37
CA PHE A 610 -2.34 -1.31 5.79
C PHE A 610 -0.96 -1.08 6.39
N TYR A 611 -0.78 0.06 7.05
CA TYR A 611 0.42 0.41 7.79
C TYR A 611 0.09 0.83 9.23
N THR A 612 0.96 0.45 10.16
CA THR A 612 0.99 1.01 11.52
C THR A 612 2.42 1.36 11.96
N ASP A 613 2.59 2.50 12.64
CA ASP A 613 3.82 2.90 13.33
C ASP A 613 4.05 2.12 14.65
N SER A 614 3.05 1.34 15.07
CA SER A 614 3.04 0.49 16.26
C SER A 614 2.94 -1.00 15.89
N ASN A 615 2.09 -1.76 16.58
CA ASN A 615 1.90 -3.19 16.38
C ASN A 615 0.66 -3.47 15.53
N ALA A 616 0.73 -4.49 14.68
CA ALA A 616 -0.43 -5.01 13.97
C ALA A 616 -0.71 -6.47 14.36
N THR A 617 -1.97 -6.80 14.60
CA THR A 617 -2.39 -8.18 14.87
C THR A 617 -3.57 -8.57 14.00
N LEU A 618 -3.40 -9.65 13.22
CA LEU A 618 -4.43 -10.21 12.35
C LEU A 618 -4.77 -11.63 12.81
N TYR A 619 -6.05 -11.85 13.14
CA TYR A 619 -6.56 -13.13 13.64
C TYR A 619 -7.31 -13.90 12.53
N GLY A 620 -6.60 -14.66 11.70
CA GLY A 620 -7.10 -15.37 10.52
C GLY A 620 -7.50 -16.82 10.79
N VAL A 621 -7.80 -17.15 12.05
CA VAL A 621 -8.27 -18.48 12.45
C VAL A 621 -9.77 -18.60 12.19
N GLY A 622 -10.57 -17.72 12.77
CA GLY A 622 -12.00 -17.57 12.43
C GLY A 622 -12.20 -16.73 11.18
N SER A 623 -11.40 -15.68 10.98
CA SER A 623 -11.51 -14.79 9.82
C SER A 623 -11.00 -15.46 8.54
N HIS A 624 -11.52 -15.02 7.40
CA HIS A 624 -11.03 -15.33 6.06
C HIS A 624 -10.54 -14.03 5.41
N PHE A 625 -9.22 -13.84 5.35
CA PHE A 625 -8.57 -12.66 4.77
C PHE A 625 -8.09 -12.95 3.35
N GLN A 626 -8.50 -12.12 2.40
CA GLN A 626 -7.97 -12.05 1.05
C GLN A 626 -7.62 -10.59 0.76
N ILE A 627 -6.36 -10.25 1.04
CA ILE A 627 -5.83 -8.89 0.92
C ILE A 627 -5.17 -8.73 -0.45
N GLU A 628 -5.67 -7.81 -1.27
CA GLU A 628 -4.96 -7.28 -2.45
C GLU A 628 -4.41 -5.90 -2.03
N GLY A 629 -3.08 -5.78 -1.90
CA GLY A 629 -2.42 -4.61 -1.33
C GLY A 629 -1.25 -5.01 -0.44
N GLY A 630 -1.36 -4.83 0.89
CA GLY A 630 -0.26 -5.24 1.78
C GLY A 630 -0.49 -4.90 3.25
N VAL A 631 0.36 -5.44 4.12
CA VAL A 631 0.32 -5.18 5.58
C VAL A 631 1.72 -4.98 6.13
N PHE A 632 1.95 -3.84 6.77
CA PHE A 632 3.24 -3.53 7.38
C PHE A 632 3.11 -2.92 8.78
N ALA A 633 3.95 -3.35 9.72
CA ALA A 633 4.02 -2.76 11.06
C ALA A 633 5.46 -2.31 11.39
N ARG A 634 5.63 -1.08 11.84
CA ARG A 634 6.96 -0.57 12.20
C ARG A 634 7.55 -1.30 13.41
N GLN A 635 6.74 -1.66 14.40
CA GLN A 635 7.18 -2.42 15.57
C GLN A 635 7.07 -3.92 15.31
N GLN A 636 5.92 -4.53 15.61
CA GLN A 636 5.70 -5.97 15.41
C GLN A 636 4.43 -6.24 14.60
N LEU A 637 4.52 -7.17 13.65
CA LEU A 637 3.37 -7.73 12.94
C LEU A 637 3.16 -9.18 13.38
N THR A 638 1.97 -9.49 13.90
CA THR A 638 1.55 -10.86 14.25
C THR A 638 0.44 -11.34 13.32
N ILE A 639 0.73 -12.40 12.57
CA ILE A 639 -0.21 -13.07 11.67
C ILE A 639 -0.59 -14.43 12.27
N ASN A 640 -1.88 -14.67 12.45
CA ASN A 640 -2.42 -15.98 12.80
C ASN A 640 -3.24 -16.49 11.63
N ALA A 641 -2.92 -17.66 11.10
CA ALA A 641 -3.56 -18.17 9.89
C ALA A 641 -3.64 -19.69 9.89
N ILE A 642 -4.71 -20.23 9.32
CA ILE A 642 -4.88 -21.69 9.17
C ILE A 642 -5.29 -22.04 7.75
N ARG A 643 -4.96 -23.27 7.34
CA ARG A 643 -5.50 -23.93 6.15
C ARG A 643 -6.65 -24.81 6.57
N TYR A 644 -7.85 -24.25 6.58
CA TYR A 644 -9.02 -25.00 7.01
C TYR A 644 -10.30 -24.45 6.42
N ASN A 645 -11.23 -25.36 6.09
CA ASN A 645 -12.58 -25.00 5.71
C ASN A 645 -13.55 -25.51 6.78
N PHE A 646 -14.31 -24.60 7.39
CA PHE A 646 -15.24 -24.95 8.45
C PHE A 646 -16.48 -25.65 7.92
N SER A 647 -17.05 -26.56 8.71
CA SER A 647 -18.29 -27.25 8.33
C SER A 647 -19.54 -26.39 8.54
N THR A 648 -19.46 -25.41 9.46
CA THR A 648 -20.52 -24.46 9.82
C THR A 648 -19.98 -23.04 9.93
N ASP A 649 -20.81 -22.04 9.61
CA ASP A 649 -20.49 -20.62 9.76
C ASP A 649 -20.96 -20.12 11.15
N SER A 650 -20.46 -20.73 12.24
CA SER A 650 -20.89 -20.42 13.62
C SER A 650 -19.75 -20.60 14.63
N LEU A 651 -19.88 -20.03 15.84
CA LEU A 651 -18.88 -20.20 16.92
C LEU A 651 -18.60 -21.67 17.27
N GLY A 652 -19.54 -22.59 17.02
CA GLY A 652 -19.33 -24.03 17.18
C GLY A 652 -18.18 -24.59 16.31
N ALA A 653 -17.84 -23.89 15.23
CA ALA A 653 -16.75 -24.23 14.32
C ALA A 653 -15.36 -24.17 14.99
N ILE A 654 -15.18 -23.38 16.05
CA ILE A 654 -13.93 -23.30 16.82
C ILE A 654 -13.55 -24.66 17.42
N SER A 655 -14.54 -25.50 17.76
CA SER A 655 -14.27 -26.85 18.29
C SER A 655 -13.57 -27.77 17.28
N GLU A 656 -13.65 -27.46 15.98
CA GLU A 656 -13.05 -28.26 14.91
C GLU A 656 -11.50 -28.12 14.83
N ILE A 657 -10.93 -27.06 15.42
CA ILE A 657 -9.52 -26.65 15.26
C ILE A 657 -8.66 -26.78 16.53
N SER A 658 -9.14 -27.57 17.51
CA SER A 658 -8.51 -27.81 18.82
C SER A 658 -7.03 -28.26 18.77
N PRO A 659 -6.26 -28.14 19.87
CA PRO A 659 -4.90 -28.67 19.99
C PRO A 659 -4.74 -30.16 19.64
N SER A 660 -5.81 -30.94 19.81
CA SER A 660 -5.86 -32.39 19.54
C SER A 660 -6.28 -32.74 18.11
N THR A 661 -6.68 -31.76 17.30
CA THR A 661 -7.14 -32.02 15.93
C THR A 661 -5.96 -32.48 15.07
N ASN A 662 -6.09 -33.66 14.44
CA ASN A 662 -5.15 -34.13 13.43
C ASN A 662 -5.52 -33.54 12.06
N PHE A 663 -4.75 -32.54 11.61
CA PHE A 663 -4.97 -31.91 10.31
C PHE A 663 -4.43 -32.71 9.13
N ALA A 664 -3.53 -33.69 9.36
CA ALA A 664 -2.95 -34.50 8.29
C ALA A 664 -3.97 -35.43 7.59
N SER A 665 -5.11 -35.71 8.24
CA SER A 665 -6.19 -36.51 7.66
C SER A 665 -7.28 -35.67 6.98
N LYS A 666 -7.14 -34.35 6.93
CA LYS A 666 -8.13 -33.46 6.33
C LYS A 666 -7.74 -33.14 4.88
N PRO A 667 -8.72 -32.89 3.98
CA PRO A 667 -8.42 -32.49 2.61
C PRO A 667 -7.59 -31.21 2.59
N ASP A 668 -6.70 -31.12 1.61
CA ASP A 668 -5.86 -29.95 1.40
C ASP A 668 -6.75 -28.71 1.20
N ALA A 669 -6.74 -27.81 2.19
CA ALA A 669 -7.53 -26.60 2.19
C ALA A 669 -6.67 -25.38 1.87
N ARG A 670 -7.23 -24.42 1.13
CA ARG A 670 -6.65 -23.08 0.97
C ARG A 670 -6.40 -22.41 2.32
N SER A 671 -5.38 -21.56 2.37
CA SER A 671 -5.17 -20.69 3.53
C SER A 671 -6.36 -19.74 3.69
N ARG A 672 -6.80 -19.54 4.93
CA ARG A 672 -7.75 -18.47 5.30
C ARG A 672 -7.08 -17.10 5.43
N PHE A 673 -5.78 -17.03 5.18
CA PHE A 673 -5.02 -15.79 5.13
C PHE A 673 -4.23 -15.77 3.84
N TYR A 674 -4.65 -14.91 2.93
CA TYR A 674 -4.03 -14.69 1.64
C TYR A 674 -3.70 -13.20 1.48
N VAL A 675 -2.47 -12.90 1.06
CA VAL A 675 -2.04 -11.55 0.72
C VAL A 675 -1.38 -11.60 -0.65
N GLU A 676 -1.81 -10.70 -1.53
CA GLU A 676 -1.20 -10.44 -2.82
C GLU A 676 -0.80 -8.97 -2.91
N TYR A 677 0.46 -8.73 -3.23
CA TYR A 677 0.97 -7.38 -3.33
C TYR A 677 0.50 -6.67 -4.60
N ASP A 678 -0.20 -5.53 -4.43
CA ASP A 678 -0.57 -4.65 -5.54
C ASP A 678 0.43 -3.50 -5.66
N THR A 679 1.22 -3.49 -6.73
CA THR A 679 2.20 -2.42 -7.01
C THR A 679 1.56 -1.06 -7.27
N ARG A 680 0.29 -1.02 -7.68
CA ARG A 680 -0.45 0.22 -7.96
C ARG A 680 -0.79 1.01 -6.71
N VAL A 681 -0.63 0.44 -5.51
CA VAL A 681 -0.74 1.19 -4.24
C VAL A 681 0.11 2.47 -4.28
N ILE A 682 1.28 2.40 -4.90
CA ILE A 682 2.24 3.51 -5.00
C ILE A 682 1.75 4.60 -5.96
N THR A 683 1.05 4.24 -7.03
CA THR A 683 0.67 5.15 -8.11
C THR A 683 -0.75 5.69 -7.96
N ASP A 684 -1.70 4.89 -7.48
CA ASP A 684 -3.11 5.26 -7.33
C ASP A 684 -3.35 6.35 -6.27
N GLN A 685 -2.52 6.37 -5.22
CA GLN A 685 -2.66 7.26 -4.06
C GLN A 685 -1.56 8.32 -3.94
N LEU A 686 -0.71 8.47 -4.96
CA LEU A 686 0.59 9.12 -4.90
C LEU A 686 0.63 10.50 -4.22
N SER A 687 -0.29 11.41 -4.55
CA SER A 687 -0.32 12.77 -3.98
C SER A 687 -0.61 12.79 -2.47
N SER A 688 -1.32 11.77 -1.99
CA SER A 688 -1.72 11.62 -0.60
C SER A 688 -0.79 10.72 0.22
N LEU A 689 0.08 9.95 -0.45
CA LEU A 689 1.05 9.09 0.21
C LEU A 689 2.09 9.89 1.02
N PRO A 690 2.72 9.24 1.99
CA PRO A 690 3.87 9.78 2.71
C PRO A 690 5.04 10.04 1.76
N ARG A 691 5.80 11.10 2.04
CA ARG A 691 7.05 11.40 1.32
C ARG A 691 8.23 11.25 2.27
N VAL A 692 9.29 10.61 1.79
CA VAL A 692 10.56 10.49 2.49
C VAL A 692 11.62 11.40 1.88
N ASP A 693 12.74 11.54 2.59
CA ASP A 693 13.80 12.51 2.30
C ASP A 693 14.72 12.14 1.13
N ARG A 694 14.37 11.14 0.32
CA ARG A 694 15.18 10.64 -0.80
C ARG A 694 14.35 9.82 -1.77
N LEU A 695 14.87 9.65 -2.99
CA LEU A 695 14.29 8.74 -3.98
C LEU A 695 14.72 7.31 -3.69
N GLN A 696 13.75 6.41 -3.66
CA GLN A 696 13.95 4.98 -3.61
C GLN A 696 13.92 4.38 -5.00
N LEU A 697 14.66 3.29 -5.15
CA LEU A 697 14.79 2.53 -6.38
C LEU A 697 13.95 1.26 -6.25
N ILE A 698 12.88 1.17 -7.04
CA ILE A 698 12.01 -0.01 -7.17
C ILE A 698 12.32 -0.64 -8.52
N VAL A 699 12.52 -1.94 -8.54
CA VAL A 699 13.09 -2.64 -9.70
C VAL A 699 12.11 -3.72 -10.18
N ASP A 700 11.89 -3.75 -11.48
CA ASP A 700 11.08 -4.76 -12.16
C ASP A 700 11.88 -6.03 -12.52
N ASP A 701 11.26 -6.98 -13.20
CA ASP A 701 11.94 -8.17 -13.68
C ASP A 701 13.01 -7.85 -14.74
N LEU A 702 14.12 -8.60 -14.66
CA LEU A 702 15.23 -8.50 -15.59
C LEU A 702 14.88 -9.14 -16.93
N ASN A 703 14.99 -8.38 -18.02
CA ASN A 703 14.81 -8.87 -19.38
C ASN A 703 16.17 -9.08 -20.07
N ILE A 704 16.32 -10.18 -20.80
CA ILE A 704 17.55 -10.55 -21.52
C ILE A 704 17.17 -10.83 -22.96
N GLN A 705 17.78 -10.09 -23.90
CA GLN A 705 17.55 -10.20 -25.34
C GLN A 705 18.79 -10.68 -26.07
#